data_AF-A0AA88WIG2-F1
#
_entry.id   AF-A0AA88WIG2-F1
#
_cell.length_a   1.000
_cell.length_b   1.000
_cell.length_c   1.000
_cell.angle_alpha   90.00
_cell.angle_beta   90.00
_cell.angle_gamma   90.00
#
_symmetry.space_group_name_H-M   'P 1'
#
loop_
_entity.id
_entity.type
_entity.pdbx_description
1 polymer ?
#
loop_
_entity_poly.entity_id
_entity_poly.type
_entity_poly.pdbx_seq_one_letter_code
_entity_poly.pdbx_strand_id
1 'polypeptide(L)'
;MDRFLNALEAVGGAYWLTENVESKNISSWNNPIGALIIGISQLGLSGWKPEECTAIKSELLAWQEKGLLEREGNEDGKIIWALRLKATLDRSRRLTEEYSEALLQLFPQKVQMLGKALGVPENSVRTYAEAEIRAGVIFQVSKLCTLLLKAVRTTLGSQGWDVLVPGDANGTLVEVERIVPGALPSSVPGPVVLMVSKADGDEEVTAAGSNIAGVVLLQELPHLSHLGVRARQASLTLYFLSFSWDEKVVFVTCEDDDKISEIKKLSGKYVRLEASSTSVSMNPSSLEDSKGNFLGENVSLNGLTTDFRKDSNCSLQAVRTSYSSEGASTGGIILLADADVQNSGSKAAACGSLTSLAAVSSKVYSDQGVPALFYVPAGAVISFGSMELAVERSGSMETFTSLVEQIETAEMDGGKLDQLCDELQKLISSLQPPKDVIESVGRVFPGNARLIVRSSANVEDLVGMSAAGLYESIPNVSPTNPVIFGHAVSRVWASLYTRRAVLSRRAAGVPQKHAAMSILVQEMLSPHLSFVLHTLSPTDRDHSSVEAEVAPGLGETLASGTRGTPWRLSSGKFDGLVRTLAFANFSEEMVLGPGPADGEVIQLTVDYSKKPLTVDPIFRRQLGQRLGAVGFFLERKFGCPQDVEGCVVGKDIFIVQTRPQPQ
;
A
#
# COMPACT_ATOMS: atom_id res chain seq x y z
N MET A 1 -19.55 27.26 17.05
CA MET A 1 -19.87 25.91 16.55
C MET A 1 -20.57 25.06 17.60
N ASP A 2 -20.19 25.13 18.87
CA ASP A 2 -20.70 24.25 19.94
C ASP A 2 -22.22 24.25 20.08
N ARG A 3 -22.86 25.43 20.02
CA ARG A 3 -24.33 25.54 20.05
C ARG A 3 -25.00 24.87 18.84
N PHE A 4 -24.35 24.88 17.68
CA PHE A 4 -24.85 24.23 16.47
C PHE A 4 -24.71 22.71 16.57
N LEU A 5 -23.57 22.21 17.02
CA LEU A 5 -23.35 20.78 17.28
C LEU A 5 -24.34 20.23 18.30
N ASN A 6 -24.53 20.92 19.43
CA ASN A 6 -25.49 20.49 20.45
C ASN A 6 -26.94 20.52 19.93
N ALA A 7 -27.30 21.50 19.08
CA ALA A 7 -28.60 21.53 18.45
C ALA A 7 -28.79 20.38 17.45
N LEU A 8 -27.76 20.04 16.68
CA LEU A 8 -27.78 18.91 15.75
C LEU A 8 -27.90 17.57 16.49
N GLU A 9 -27.14 17.39 17.56
CA GLU A 9 -27.25 16.22 18.45
C GLU A 9 -28.66 16.12 19.07
N ALA A 10 -29.26 17.24 19.49
CA ALA A 10 -30.60 17.28 20.08
C ALA A 10 -31.72 16.85 19.11
N VAL A 11 -31.52 17.01 17.80
CA VAL A 11 -32.49 16.60 16.76
C VAL A 11 -32.27 15.14 16.31
N GLY A 12 -31.30 14.43 16.92
CA GLY A 12 -31.00 13.02 16.61
C GLY A 12 -29.65 12.79 15.92
N GLY A 13 -28.86 13.86 15.73
CA GLY A 13 -27.47 13.79 15.26
C GLY A 13 -27.30 13.01 13.96
N ALA A 14 -26.43 11.99 14.00
CA ALA A 14 -26.08 11.19 12.83
C ALA A 14 -27.26 10.34 12.29
N TYR A 15 -28.14 9.86 13.18
CA TYR A 15 -29.29 9.05 12.80
C TYR A 15 -30.30 9.87 12.00
N TRP A 16 -30.63 11.08 12.48
CA TRP A 16 -31.52 12.01 11.79
C TRP A 16 -30.98 12.42 10.41
N LEU A 17 -29.67 12.67 10.30
CA LEU A 17 -29.04 12.96 9.01
C LEU A 17 -29.14 11.79 8.02
N THR A 18 -29.05 10.55 8.52
CA THR A 18 -29.15 9.33 7.71
C THR A 18 -30.57 9.11 7.17
N GLU A 19 -31.60 9.21 8.03
CA GLU A 19 -33.02 9.09 7.63
C GLU A 19 -33.40 10.13 6.55
N ASN A 20 -32.81 11.32 6.62
CA ASN A 20 -33.03 12.37 5.63
C ASN A 20 -32.43 12.02 4.25
N VAL A 21 -31.29 11.32 4.20
CA VAL A 21 -30.75 10.83 2.92
C VAL A 21 -31.65 9.73 2.34
N GLU A 22 -32.19 8.85 3.18
CA GLU A 22 -33.15 7.81 2.77
C GLU A 22 -34.44 8.39 2.19
N SER A 23 -34.92 9.48 2.77
CA SER A 23 -36.07 10.24 2.26
C SER A 23 -35.73 11.21 1.11
N LYS A 24 -34.53 11.09 0.53
CA LYS A 24 -33.99 11.92 -0.57
C LYS A 24 -33.95 13.43 -0.26
N ASN A 25 -33.92 13.82 1.01
CA ASN A 25 -33.85 15.21 1.45
C ASN A 25 -32.47 15.54 2.03
N ILE A 26 -31.57 16.04 1.19
CA ILE A 26 -30.20 16.39 1.59
C ILE A 26 -30.12 17.82 2.16
N SER A 27 -31.22 18.57 2.16
CA SER A 27 -31.17 19.97 2.62
C SER A 27 -30.71 20.09 4.09
N SER A 28 -30.93 19.04 4.88
CA SER A 28 -30.45 18.91 6.25
C SER A 28 -28.92 18.84 6.37
N TRP A 29 -28.20 18.45 5.31
CA TRP A 29 -26.74 18.40 5.26
C TRP A 29 -26.10 19.73 4.83
N ASN A 30 -26.86 20.64 4.21
CA ASN A 30 -26.34 21.92 3.72
C ASN A 30 -25.76 22.78 4.84
N ASN A 31 -26.44 22.83 6.00
CA ASN A 31 -25.97 23.62 7.14
C ASN A 31 -24.73 23.01 7.80
N PRO A 32 -24.67 21.70 8.12
CA PRO A 32 -23.45 21.06 8.59
C PRO A 32 -22.27 21.19 7.63
N ILE A 33 -22.46 20.97 6.33
CA ILE A 33 -21.42 21.12 5.31
C ILE A 33 -20.96 22.58 5.23
N GLY A 34 -21.89 23.55 5.26
CA GLY A 34 -21.57 24.97 5.31
C GLY A 34 -20.74 25.37 6.53
N ALA A 35 -21.08 24.83 7.71
CA ALA A 35 -20.31 25.04 8.94
C ALA A 35 -18.88 24.47 8.80
N LEU A 36 -18.75 23.26 8.23
CA LEU A 36 -17.46 22.65 7.95
C LEU A 36 -16.61 23.49 6.98
N ILE A 37 -17.20 23.98 5.88
CA ILE A 37 -16.53 24.86 4.90
C ILE A 37 -15.96 26.11 5.59
N ILE A 38 -16.74 26.74 6.47
CA ILE A 38 -16.30 27.93 7.22
C ILE A 38 -15.14 27.55 8.16
N GLY A 39 -15.25 26.43 8.88
CA GLY A 39 -14.21 25.95 9.79
C GLY A 39 -12.88 25.64 9.08
N ILE A 40 -12.92 24.95 7.94
CA ILE A 40 -11.73 24.66 7.12
C ILE A 40 -11.17 25.94 6.52
N SER A 41 -12.02 26.87 6.08
CA SER A 41 -11.56 28.18 5.58
C SER A 41 -10.83 28.96 6.67
N GLN A 42 -11.33 28.93 7.91
CA GLN A 42 -10.67 29.56 9.05
C GLN A 42 -9.30 28.93 9.33
N LEU A 43 -9.18 27.59 9.22
CA LEU A 43 -7.89 26.91 9.34
C LEU A 43 -6.90 27.38 8.25
N GLY A 44 -7.36 27.51 7.01
CA GLY A 44 -6.54 28.05 5.92
C GLY A 44 -6.05 29.48 6.18
N LEU A 45 -6.85 30.33 6.84
CA LEU A 45 -6.46 31.69 7.24
C LEU A 45 -5.33 31.71 8.30
N SER A 46 -5.11 30.61 9.03
CA SER A 46 -3.97 30.49 9.95
C SER A 46 -2.63 30.26 9.24
N GLY A 47 -2.66 30.01 7.92
CA GLY A 47 -1.48 29.63 7.14
C GLY A 47 -1.15 28.14 7.19
N TRP A 48 -1.95 27.32 7.88
CA TRP A 48 -1.80 25.88 7.88
C TRP A 48 -2.32 25.28 6.57
N LYS A 49 -1.42 24.75 5.74
CA LYS A 49 -1.70 24.06 4.47
C LYS A 49 -2.82 24.74 3.66
N PRO A 50 -2.63 26.00 3.22
CA PRO A 50 -3.69 26.80 2.62
C PRO A 50 -4.22 26.19 1.31
N GLU A 51 -3.37 25.52 0.54
CA GLU A 51 -3.76 24.80 -0.69
C GLU A 51 -4.71 23.64 -0.38
N GLU A 52 -4.43 22.86 0.68
CA GLU A 52 -5.28 21.74 1.09
C GLU A 52 -6.62 22.22 1.64
N CYS A 53 -6.62 23.27 2.47
CA CYS A 53 -7.85 23.90 2.93
C CYS A 53 -8.72 24.39 1.76
N THR A 54 -8.09 24.95 0.73
CA THR A 54 -8.77 25.44 -0.48
C THR A 54 -9.32 24.29 -1.32
N ALA A 55 -8.58 23.19 -1.45
CA ALA A 55 -9.04 21.99 -2.16
C ALA A 55 -10.25 21.37 -1.47
N ILE A 56 -10.17 21.12 -0.16
CA ILE A 56 -11.28 20.55 0.64
C ILE A 56 -12.53 21.44 0.56
N LYS A 57 -12.35 22.77 0.67
CA LYS A 57 -13.46 23.71 0.48
C LYS A 57 -14.11 23.56 -0.89
N SER A 58 -13.32 23.46 -1.95
CA SER A 58 -13.82 23.34 -3.32
C SER A 58 -14.59 22.02 -3.52
N GLU A 59 -14.10 20.94 -2.94
CA GLU A 59 -14.79 19.63 -2.90
C GLU A 59 -16.13 19.71 -2.18
N LEU A 60 -16.15 20.23 -0.95
CA LEU A 60 -17.38 20.33 -0.16
C LEU A 60 -18.46 21.19 -0.86
N LEU A 61 -18.05 22.30 -1.48
CA LEU A 61 -18.95 23.13 -2.30
C LEU A 61 -19.49 22.36 -3.51
N ALA A 62 -18.62 21.65 -4.23
CA ALA A 62 -19.04 20.85 -5.38
C ALA A 62 -20.05 19.74 -5.01
N TRP A 63 -19.87 19.08 -3.86
CA TRP A 63 -20.81 18.06 -3.38
C TRP A 63 -22.13 18.66 -2.90
N GLN A 64 -22.09 19.87 -2.34
CA GLN A 64 -23.28 20.61 -1.95
C GLN A 64 -24.10 21.07 -3.17
N GLU A 65 -23.44 21.58 -4.21
CA GLU A 65 -24.08 22.06 -5.44
C GLU A 65 -24.65 20.92 -6.30
N LYS A 66 -23.91 19.81 -6.42
CA LYS A 66 -24.34 18.67 -7.25
C LYS A 66 -25.57 17.97 -6.67
N GLY A 67 -25.70 17.93 -5.34
CA GLY A 67 -26.80 17.27 -4.66
C GLY A 67 -26.83 15.74 -4.86
N LEU A 68 -28.00 15.15 -4.63
CA LEU A 68 -28.27 13.71 -4.67
C LEU A 68 -29.02 13.40 -5.94
N LEU A 69 -28.36 12.67 -6.83
CA LEU A 69 -28.97 12.14 -8.03
C LEU A 69 -29.57 10.77 -7.72
N GLU A 70 -30.62 10.37 -8.45
CA GLU A 70 -31.15 9.01 -8.30
C GLU A 70 -30.17 7.95 -8.79
N ARG A 71 -29.42 8.28 -9.85
CA ARG A 71 -28.36 7.45 -10.41
C ARG A 71 -27.20 8.32 -10.86
N GLU A 72 -26.00 7.78 -10.74
CA GLU A 72 -24.81 8.31 -11.38
C GLU A 72 -24.22 7.28 -12.32
N GLY A 73 -24.51 7.41 -13.61
CA GLY A 73 -24.27 6.35 -14.57
C GLY A 73 -25.21 5.17 -14.31
N ASN A 74 -24.64 4.01 -14.00
CA ASN A 74 -25.41 2.79 -13.70
C ASN A 74 -25.48 2.48 -12.20
N GLU A 75 -24.91 3.35 -11.37
CA GLU A 75 -24.75 3.15 -9.93
C GLU A 75 -25.82 3.95 -9.16
N ASP A 76 -26.11 3.51 -7.94
CA ASP A 76 -27.00 4.24 -7.04
C ASP A 76 -26.37 5.59 -6.66
N GLY A 77 -27.06 6.68 -7.00
CA GLY A 77 -26.55 8.02 -6.74
C GLY A 77 -26.42 8.32 -5.24
N LYS A 78 -27.20 7.65 -4.37
CA LYS A 78 -27.06 7.74 -2.91
C LYS A 78 -25.72 7.21 -2.44
N ILE A 79 -25.33 6.03 -2.91
CA ILE A 79 -24.06 5.39 -2.54
C ILE A 79 -22.90 6.26 -3.05
N ILE A 80 -22.96 6.71 -4.30
CA ILE A 80 -21.91 7.53 -4.90
C ILE A 80 -21.74 8.87 -4.18
N TRP A 81 -22.84 9.55 -3.86
CA TRP A 81 -22.80 10.79 -3.08
C TRP A 81 -22.17 10.55 -1.69
N ALA A 82 -22.60 9.50 -0.99
CA ALA A 82 -22.08 9.17 0.33
C ALA A 82 -20.59 8.79 0.31
N LEU A 83 -20.12 8.02 -0.69
CA LEU A 83 -18.70 7.67 -0.83
C LEU A 83 -17.83 8.91 -1.10
N ARG A 84 -18.29 9.86 -1.93
CA ARG A 84 -17.54 11.12 -2.15
C ARG A 84 -17.47 11.96 -0.89
N LEU A 85 -18.59 12.10 -0.20
CA LEU A 85 -18.63 12.87 1.03
C LEU A 85 -17.76 12.22 2.10
N LYS A 86 -17.76 10.88 2.22
CA LYS A 86 -16.84 10.14 3.10
C LYS A 86 -15.39 10.54 2.82
N ALA A 87 -14.96 10.45 1.56
CA ALA A 87 -13.59 10.77 1.15
C ALA A 87 -13.16 12.18 1.57
N THR A 88 -13.96 13.21 1.28
CA THR A 88 -13.65 14.59 1.66
C THR A 88 -13.72 14.83 3.18
N LEU A 89 -14.64 14.16 3.89
CA LEU A 89 -14.75 14.25 5.36
C LEU A 89 -13.56 13.59 6.06
N ASP A 90 -13.11 12.42 5.60
CA ASP A 90 -11.92 11.75 6.13
C ASP A 90 -10.70 12.65 5.95
N ARG A 91 -10.50 13.22 4.76
CA ARG A 91 -9.43 14.19 4.50
C ARG A 91 -9.54 15.43 5.40
N SER A 92 -10.75 15.97 5.60
CA SER A 92 -10.99 17.10 6.50
C SER A 92 -10.62 16.78 7.95
N ARG A 93 -10.97 15.58 8.42
CA ARG A 93 -10.63 15.10 9.77
C ARG A 93 -9.11 15.00 9.92
N ARG A 94 -8.41 14.37 8.96
CA ARG A 94 -6.94 14.27 8.98
C ARG A 94 -6.27 15.62 9.06
N LEU A 95 -6.70 16.59 8.26
CA LEU A 95 -6.17 17.95 8.30
C LEU A 95 -6.30 18.59 9.69
N THR A 96 -7.43 18.38 10.38
CA THR A 96 -7.64 18.89 11.74
C THR A 96 -6.82 18.16 12.82
N GLU A 97 -6.62 16.85 12.64
CA GLU A 97 -5.77 16.02 13.51
C GLU A 97 -4.32 16.47 13.42
N GLU A 98 -3.79 16.62 12.20
CA GLU A 98 -2.40 17.06 11.97
C GLU A 98 -2.13 18.45 12.54
N TYR A 99 -3.08 19.38 12.40
CA TYR A 99 -2.97 20.70 13.02
C TYR A 99 -2.89 20.60 14.55
N SER A 100 -3.76 19.78 15.14
CA SER A 100 -3.82 19.59 16.60
C SER A 100 -2.54 18.91 17.12
N GLU A 101 -2.01 17.91 16.40
CA GLU A 101 -0.75 17.25 16.71
C GLU A 101 0.42 18.23 16.62
N ALA A 102 0.47 19.09 15.59
CA ALA A 102 1.49 20.13 15.47
C ALA A 102 1.47 21.12 16.64
N LEU A 103 0.28 21.53 17.10
CA LEU A 103 0.16 22.37 18.30
C LEU A 103 0.66 21.65 19.56
N LEU A 104 0.32 20.37 19.73
CA LEU A 104 0.77 19.56 20.87
C LEU A 104 2.28 19.27 20.85
N GLN A 105 2.91 19.27 19.69
CA GLN A 105 4.37 19.15 19.60
C GLN A 105 5.08 20.46 19.97
N LEU A 106 4.49 21.62 19.66
CA LEU A 106 5.16 22.92 19.79
C LEU A 106 4.94 23.61 21.13
N PHE A 107 3.74 23.54 21.70
CA PHE A 107 3.33 24.39 22.82
C PHE A 107 3.62 23.86 24.22
N PRO A 108 3.43 22.56 24.55
CA PRO A 108 3.53 22.07 25.93
C PRO A 108 4.85 22.42 26.63
N GLN A 109 5.99 22.22 25.96
CA GLN A 109 7.30 22.53 26.54
C GLN A 109 7.46 24.03 26.84
N LYS A 110 7.04 24.91 25.92
CA LYS A 110 7.11 26.36 26.08
C LYS A 110 6.19 26.85 27.20
N VAL A 111 4.97 26.31 27.25
CA VAL A 111 4.00 26.59 28.32
C VAL A 111 4.54 26.13 29.67
N GLN A 112 5.23 24.98 29.74
CA GLN A 112 5.86 24.51 30.95
C GLN A 112 6.97 25.44 31.46
N MET A 113 7.84 25.91 30.56
CA MET A 113 8.89 26.87 30.90
C MET A 113 8.32 28.19 31.43
N LEU A 114 7.32 28.75 30.75
CA LEU A 114 6.67 30.00 31.14
C LEU A 114 5.87 29.85 32.44
N GLY A 115 5.11 28.76 32.57
CA GLY A 115 4.34 28.45 33.78
C GLY A 115 5.22 28.37 35.03
N LYS A 116 6.38 27.71 34.91
CA LYS A 116 7.37 27.64 36.00
C LYS A 116 7.95 29.02 36.33
N ALA A 117 8.28 29.83 35.32
CA ALA A 117 8.82 31.18 35.54
C ALA A 117 7.81 32.13 36.19
N LEU A 118 6.52 31.96 35.90
CA LEU A 118 5.42 32.80 36.39
C LEU A 118 4.78 32.28 37.69
N GLY A 119 5.24 31.15 38.24
CA GLY A 119 4.69 30.55 39.45
C GLY A 119 3.26 29.99 39.27
N VAL A 120 2.89 29.59 38.05
CA VAL A 120 1.58 29.00 37.76
C VAL A 120 1.55 27.54 38.25
N PRO A 121 0.45 27.08 38.89
CA PRO A 121 0.31 25.69 39.32
C PRO A 121 0.55 24.67 38.19
N GLU A 122 1.35 23.63 38.46
CA GLU A 122 1.78 22.63 37.46
C GLU A 122 0.61 21.90 36.78
N ASN A 123 -0.48 21.65 37.52
CA ASN A 123 -1.68 21.02 36.99
C ASN A 123 -2.34 21.86 35.88
N SER A 124 -2.40 23.19 36.06
CA SER A 124 -2.94 24.11 35.06
C SER A 124 -2.04 24.22 33.84
N VAL A 125 -0.73 24.21 34.06
CA VAL A 125 0.28 24.26 32.99
C VAL A 125 0.22 23.02 32.11
N ARG A 126 0.08 21.82 32.71
CA ARG A 126 0.03 20.55 32.00
C ARG A 126 -1.17 20.44 31.06
N THR A 127 -2.33 20.93 31.47
CA THR A 127 -3.57 20.79 30.69
C THR A 127 -3.88 21.99 29.78
N TYR A 128 -3.09 23.07 29.88
CA TYR A 128 -3.35 24.32 29.16
C TYR A 128 -3.40 24.12 27.64
N ALA A 129 -2.37 23.51 27.05
CA ALA A 129 -2.31 23.31 25.60
C ALA A 129 -3.51 22.50 25.07
N GLU A 130 -3.89 21.42 25.76
CA GLU A 130 -5.07 20.62 25.41
C GLU A 130 -6.39 21.38 25.61
N ALA A 131 -6.48 22.22 26.65
CA ALA A 131 -7.66 23.04 26.91
C ALA A 131 -7.86 24.10 25.83
N GLU A 132 -6.78 24.77 25.39
CA GLU A 132 -6.82 25.73 24.29
C GLU A 132 -7.21 25.07 22.96
N ILE A 133 -6.67 23.88 22.67
CA ILE A 133 -7.07 23.12 21.48
C ILE A 133 -8.57 22.78 21.53
N ARG A 134 -9.07 22.29 22.67
CA ARG A 134 -10.50 21.96 22.84
C ARG A 134 -11.43 23.17 22.77
N ALA A 135 -10.98 24.33 23.22
CA ALA A 135 -11.71 25.59 23.10
C ALA A 135 -11.66 26.16 21.66
N GLY A 136 -10.71 25.71 20.85
CA GLY A 136 -10.51 26.15 19.47
C GLY A 136 -11.59 25.65 18.51
N VAL A 137 -11.76 26.39 17.41
CA VAL A 137 -12.70 26.03 16.34
C VAL A 137 -12.33 24.69 15.69
N ILE A 138 -11.04 24.35 15.61
CA ILE A 138 -10.57 23.11 14.98
C ILE A 138 -11.08 21.87 15.72
N PHE A 139 -11.13 21.88 17.05
CA PHE A 139 -11.70 20.76 17.80
C PHE A 139 -13.18 20.56 17.49
N GLN A 140 -13.92 21.66 17.32
CA GLN A 140 -15.33 21.61 16.93
C GLN A 140 -15.53 21.13 15.49
N VAL A 141 -14.63 21.53 14.58
CA VAL A 141 -14.60 21.03 13.20
C VAL A 141 -14.33 19.53 13.18
N SER A 142 -13.35 19.06 13.95
CA SER A 142 -13.05 17.63 14.11
C SER A 142 -14.28 16.87 14.64
N LYS A 143 -14.94 17.36 15.70
CA LYS A 143 -16.18 16.76 16.24
C LYS A 143 -17.30 16.72 15.20
N LEU A 144 -17.46 17.78 14.41
CA LEU A 144 -18.42 17.82 13.31
C LEU A 144 -18.09 16.78 12.23
N CYS A 145 -16.83 16.65 11.82
CA CYS A 145 -16.39 15.61 10.89
C CYS A 145 -16.73 14.21 11.43
N THR A 146 -16.45 13.90 12.70
CA THR A 146 -16.77 12.60 13.31
C THR A 146 -18.28 12.31 13.26
N LEU A 147 -19.12 13.29 13.59
CA LEU A 147 -20.58 13.13 13.51
C LEU A 147 -21.05 12.87 12.08
N LEU A 148 -20.55 13.64 11.11
CA LEU A 148 -20.91 13.48 9.70
C LEU A 148 -20.41 12.15 9.13
N LEU A 149 -19.19 11.73 9.47
CA LEU A 149 -18.64 10.43 9.07
C LEU A 149 -19.50 9.28 9.62
N LYS A 150 -19.96 9.37 10.87
CA LYS A 150 -20.89 8.39 11.45
C LYS A 150 -22.20 8.29 10.66
N ALA A 151 -22.78 9.42 10.25
CA ALA A 151 -23.98 9.45 9.42
C ALA A 151 -23.74 8.87 8.01
N VAL A 152 -22.62 9.23 7.38
CA VAL A 152 -22.25 8.71 6.05
C VAL A 152 -22.00 7.20 6.10
N ARG A 153 -21.30 6.68 7.12
CA ARG A 153 -21.06 5.23 7.30
C ARG A 153 -22.37 4.46 7.47
N THR A 154 -23.29 4.99 8.28
CA THR A 154 -24.62 4.41 8.47
C THR A 154 -25.40 4.38 7.15
N THR A 155 -25.33 5.46 6.36
CA THR A 155 -25.94 5.56 5.03
C THR A 155 -25.40 4.52 4.05
N LEU A 156 -24.11 4.19 4.14
CA LEU A 156 -23.42 3.18 3.34
C LEU A 156 -23.61 1.75 3.88
N GLY A 157 -24.22 1.57 5.07
CA GLY A 157 -24.28 0.28 5.75
C GLY A 157 -22.91 -0.24 6.22
N SER A 158 -21.89 0.63 6.29
CA SER A 158 -20.53 0.26 6.68
C SER A 158 -20.38 0.23 8.21
N GLN A 159 -19.67 -0.77 8.71
CA GLN A 159 -19.37 -0.91 10.13
C GLN A 159 -18.10 -0.14 10.56
N GLY A 160 -17.49 0.70 9.71
CA GLY A 160 -16.29 1.47 10.08
C GLY A 160 -14.99 0.64 10.16
N TRP A 161 -15.04 -0.59 9.67
CA TRP A 161 -13.90 -1.47 9.46
C TRP A 161 -13.59 -1.57 7.97
N ASP A 162 -12.32 -1.66 7.63
CA ASP A 162 -11.89 -2.05 6.28
C ASP A 162 -11.00 -3.28 6.38
N VAL A 163 -11.32 -4.31 5.59
CA VAL A 163 -10.67 -5.62 5.70
C VAL A 163 -9.65 -5.78 4.59
N LEU A 164 -8.37 -5.83 4.97
CA LEU A 164 -7.25 -6.00 4.06
C LEU A 164 -6.94 -7.48 3.84
N VAL A 165 -6.95 -8.26 4.93
CA VAL A 165 -6.76 -9.71 4.93
C VAL A 165 -7.82 -10.35 5.84
N PRO A 166 -8.84 -11.03 5.27
CA PRO A 166 -9.88 -11.70 6.05
C PRO A 166 -9.34 -12.97 6.73
N GLY A 167 -9.98 -13.37 7.82
CA GLY A 167 -9.68 -14.59 8.58
C GLY A 167 -10.05 -14.47 10.05
N ASP A 168 -9.68 -15.49 10.83
CA ASP A 168 -9.92 -15.56 12.27
C ASP A 168 -8.57 -15.63 13.02
N ALA A 169 -8.40 -14.77 14.02
CA ALA A 169 -7.18 -14.68 14.82
C ALA A 169 -7.51 -14.64 16.32
N ASN A 170 -6.77 -15.39 17.13
CA ASN A 170 -6.86 -15.37 18.58
C ASN A 170 -5.52 -14.96 19.16
N GLY A 171 -5.50 -14.01 20.09
CA GLY A 171 -4.24 -13.59 20.71
C GLY A 171 -4.40 -12.51 21.77
N THR A 172 -3.32 -12.27 22.50
CA THR A 172 -3.26 -11.14 23.45
C THR A 172 -3.16 -9.83 22.69
N LEU A 173 -4.03 -8.87 23.00
CA LEU A 173 -4.02 -7.55 22.38
C LEU A 173 -2.85 -6.71 22.91
N VAL A 174 -1.94 -6.28 22.04
CA VAL A 174 -0.78 -5.45 22.39
C VAL A 174 -0.79 -4.17 21.56
N GLU A 175 -0.70 -3.03 22.24
CA GLU A 175 -0.61 -1.71 21.59
C GLU A 175 0.84 -1.39 21.25
N VAL A 176 1.08 -1.06 19.98
CA VAL A 176 2.38 -0.58 19.48
C VAL A 176 2.18 0.65 18.61
N GLU A 177 3.17 1.53 18.61
CA GLU A 177 3.11 2.72 17.75
C GLU A 177 3.30 2.35 16.27
N ARG A 178 4.30 1.48 15.98
CA ARG A 178 4.71 1.05 14.64
C ARG A 178 5.10 -0.43 14.61
N ILE A 179 4.99 -1.07 13.45
CA ILE A 179 5.44 -2.46 13.23
C ILE A 179 6.92 -2.45 12.84
N VAL A 180 7.80 -2.49 13.83
CA VAL A 180 9.26 -2.58 13.63
C VAL A 180 9.84 -3.84 14.27
N PRO A 181 10.96 -4.38 13.75
CA PRO A 181 11.62 -5.51 14.40
C PRO A 181 12.00 -5.17 15.85
N GLY A 182 11.59 -6.02 16.80
CA GLY A 182 11.79 -5.78 18.24
C GLY A 182 10.71 -4.93 18.92
N ALA A 183 9.62 -4.56 18.22
CA ALA A 183 8.47 -3.85 18.80
C ALA A 183 7.72 -4.69 19.84
N LEU A 184 7.81 -6.02 19.77
CA LEU A 184 7.22 -6.91 20.76
C LEU A 184 8.15 -7.08 21.98
N PRO A 185 7.65 -6.93 23.21
CA PRO A 185 8.40 -7.32 24.39
C PRO A 185 8.72 -8.81 24.35
N SER A 186 9.97 -9.20 24.65
CA SER A 186 10.44 -10.60 24.70
C SER A 186 9.72 -11.48 25.75
N SER A 187 8.75 -10.91 26.46
CA SER A 187 8.04 -11.47 27.61
C SER A 187 6.62 -11.97 27.33
N VAL A 188 6.11 -11.92 26.09
CA VAL A 188 4.75 -12.39 25.75
C VAL A 188 4.80 -13.75 25.05
N PRO A 189 4.66 -14.88 25.78
CA PRO A 189 4.53 -16.20 25.17
C PRO A 189 3.10 -16.40 24.63
N GLY A 190 2.97 -16.75 23.35
CA GLY A 190 1.69 -17.09 22.70
C GLY A 190 1.30 -16.13 21.58
N PRO A 191 0.16 -16.39 20.91
CA PRO A 191 -0.28 -15.60 19.76
C PRO A 191 -0.71 -14.18 20.19
N VAL A 192 -0.39 -13.18 19.37
CA VAL A 192 -0.58 -11.75 19.63
C VAL A 192 -1.43 -11.12 18.55
N VAL A 193 -2.37 -10.25 18.96
CA VAL A 193 -3.07 -9.33 18.08
C VAL A 193 -2.48 -7.94 18.31
N LEU A 194 -1.90 -7.33 17.28
CA LEU A 194 -1.30 -6.02 17.36
C LEU A 194 -2.34 -4.93 17.09
N MET A 195 -2.40 -3.93 17.95
CA MET A 195 -3.07 -2.66 17.67
C MET A 195 -2.01 -1.62 17.33
N VAL A 196 -2.01 -1.16 16.08
CA VAL A 196 -0.94 -0.34 15.51
C VAL A 196 -1.46 1.06 15.23
N SER A 197 -0.78 2.07 15.76
CA SER A 197 -1.21 3.46 15.60
C SER A 197 -0.87 4.05 14.23
N LYS A 198 0.35 3.83 13.74
CA LYS A 198 0.85 4.37 12.47
C LYS A 198 1.57 3.28 11.66
N ALA A 199 1.44 3.35 10.34
CA ALA A 199 2.23 2.55 9.40
C ALA A 199 2.63 3.39 8.18
N ASP A 200 3.89 3.30 7.78
CA ASP A 200 4.46 4.05 6.67
C ASP A 200 4.46 3.24 5.36
N GLY A 201 3.96 1.99 5.39
CA GLY A 201 3.86 1.14 4.19
C GLY A 201 5.14 0.37 3.86
N ASP A 202 6.16 0.45 4.73
CA ASP A 202 7.45 -0.26 4.64
C ASP A 202 7.61 -1.36 5.70
N GLU A 203 6.60 -1.57 6.52
CA GLU A 203 6.64 -2.57 7.58
C GLU A 203 6.48 -4.01 7.05
N GLU A 204 7.23 -4.93 7.64
CA GLU A 204 7.07 -6.36 7.41
C GLU A 204 6.38 -6.98 8.63
N VAL A 205 5.14 -7.45 8.45
CA VAL A 205 4.27 -7.90 9.54
C VAL A 205 4.91 -9.03 10.36
N THR A 206 5.61 -9.95 9.68
CA THR A 206 6.34 -11.07 10.29
C THR A 206 7.64 -10.68 10.98
N ALA A 207 8.21 -9.51 10.65
CA ALA A 207 9.48 -9.07 11.23
C ALA A 207 9.35 -8.57 12.67
N ALA A 208 8.13 -8.23 13.13
CA ALA A 208 7.87 -7.85 14.51
C ALA A 208 7.82 -9.06 15.47
N GLY A 209 7.52 -10.27 14.97
CA GLY A 209 7.57 -11.52 15.72
C GLY A 209 6.80 -12.65 15.02
N SER A 210 7.24 -13.91 15.20
CA SER A 210 6.61 -15.10 14.58
C SER A 210 5.27 -15.49 15.20
N ASN A 211 4.89 -14.85 16.31
CA ASN A 211 3.67 -15.12 17.07
C ASN A 211 2.53 -14.12 16.79
N ILE A 212 2.63 -13.29 15.74
CA ILE A 212 1.57 -12.36 15.38
C ILE A 212 0.47 -13.11 14.63
N ALA A 213 -0.73 -13.14 15.22
CA ALA A 213 -1.92 -13.76 14.64
C ALA A 213 -2.82 -12.74 13.94
N GLY A 214 -2.78 -11.45 14.34
CA GLY A 214 -3.58 -10.41 13.70
C GLY A 214 -3.06 -8.99 13.92
N VAL A 215 -3.48 -8.07 13.07
CA VAL A 215 -3.14 -6.65 13.08
C VAL A 215 -4.40 -5.79 12.89
N VAL A 216 -4.59 -4.85 13.81
CA VAL A 216 -5.59 -3.79 13.74
C VAL A 216 -4.87 -2.45 13.58
N LEU A 217 -4.91 -1.90 12.37
CA LEU A 217 -4.29 -0.63 12.06
C LEU A 217 -5.29 0.52 12.26
N LEU A 218 -4.90 1.54 13.01
CA LEU A 218 -5.77 2.69 13.35
C LEU A 218 -5.73 3.82 12.31
N GLN A 219 -5.28 3.51 11.09
CA GLN A 219 -5.19 4.43 9.96
C GLN A 219 -5.64 3.78 8.66
N GLU A 220 -6.09 4.60 7.71
CA GLU A 220 -6.37 4.22 6.33
C GLU A 220 -5.10 3.72 5.63
N LEU A 221 -5.26 2.67 4.83
CA LEU A 221 -4.20 2.12 4.01
C LEU A 221 -4.79 1.59 2.69
N PRO A 222 -4.16 1.85 1.52
CA PRO A 222 -4.56 1.23 0.26
C PRO A 222 -4.54 -0.29 0.34
N HIS A 223 -5.55 -0.96 -0.23
CA HIS A 223 -5.71 -2.42 -0.18
C HIS A 223 -4.62 -3.15 -0.95
N LEU A 224 -4.14 -2.52 -2.00
CA LEU A 224 -3.10 -3.02 -2.89
C LEU A 224 -1.76 -2.33 -2.62
N SER A 225 -1.63 -1.61 -1.49
CA SER A 225 -0.34 -1.11 -1.01
C SER A 225 0.66 -2.25 -0.80
N HIS A 226 1.96 -1.93 -0.80
CA HIS A 226 3.01 -2.90 -0.48
C HIS A 226 2.78 -3.59 0.88
N LEU A 227 2.30 -2.87 1.88
CA LEU A 227 1.98 -3.43 3.20
C LEU A 227 0.78 -4.39 3.13
N GLY A 228 -0.28 -4.05 2.39
CA GLY A 228 -1.43 -4.95 2.16
C GLY A 228 -1.03 -6.23 1.43
N VAL A 229 -0.21 -6.12 0.37
CA VAL A 229 0.34 -7.27 -0.36
C VAL A 229 1.24 -8.12 0.54
N ARG A 230 2.12 -7.48 1.34
CA ARG A 230 2.99 -8.15 2.32
C ARG A 230 2.20 -8.91 3.36
N ALA A 231 1.14 -8.33 3.92
CA ALA A 231 0.28 -8.98 4.90
C ALA A 231 -0.35 -10.27 4.34
N ARG A 232 -0.77 -10.26 3.08
CA ARG A 232 -1.30 -11.46 2.39
C ARG A 232 -0.22 -12.51 2.17
N GLN A 233 0.97 -12.11 1.71
CA GLN A 233 2.09 -13.03 1.46
C GLN A 233 2.67 -13.63 2.74
N ALA A 234 2.76 -12.86 3.83
CA ALA A 234 3.20 -13.34 5.13
C ALA A 234 2.34 -14.51 5.65
N SER A 235 1.04 -14.50 5.33
CA SER A 235 0.11 -15.58 5.67
C SER A 235 0.42 -16.90 4.95
N LEU A 236 1.22 -16.89 3.88
CA LEU A 236 1.66 -18.10 3.17
C LEU A 236 2.96 -18.70 3.74
N THR A 237 3.82 -17.90 4.37
CA THR A 237 5.13 -18.36 4.89
C THR A 237 4.97 -19.25 6.13
N LEU A 238 3.97 -18.98 6.98
CA LEU A 238 3.68 -19.80 8.17
C LEU A 238 3.24 -21.23 7.81
N TYR A 239 2.64 -21.41 6.63
CA TYR A 239 2.15 -22.69 6.10
C TYR A 239 3.24 -23.74 5.87
N PHE A 240 4.49 -23.33 5.65
CA PHE A 240 5.60 -24.27 5.41
C PHE A 240 6.29 -24.75 6.70
N LEU A 241 6.05 -24.11 7.84
CA LEU A 241 6.63 -24.47 9.13
C LEU A 241 5.63 -25.17 10.06
N SER A 242 4.32 -25.03 9.86
CA SER A 242 3.28 -25.75 10.60
C SER A 242 2.31 -26.45 9.64
N PHE A 243 2.12 -27.76 9.81
CA PHE A 243 1.13 -28.56 9.05
C PHE A 243 -0.31 -28.24 9.54
N SER A 244 -0.75 -26.99 9.42
CA SER A 244 -2.09 -26.54 9.78
C SER A 244 -2.61 -25.51 8.76
N TRP A 245 -3.85 -25.68 8.31
CA TRP A 245 -4.47 -24.84 7.29
C TRP A 245 -4.92 -23.45 7.79
N ASP A 246 -4.73 -23.14 9.08
CA ASP A 246 -5.43 -22.04 9.78
C ASP A 246 -4.55 -20.83 10.21
N GLU A 247 -3.26 -20.77 9.90
CA GLU A 247 -2.38 -19.68 10.39
C GLU A 247 -2.21 -18.51 9.38
N LYS A 248 -3.30 -17.79 9.08
CA LYS A 248 -3.24 -16.52 8.32
C LYS A 248 -3.20 -15.32 9.27
N VAL A 249 -2.38 -14.32 8.96
CA VAL A 249 -2.36 -13.06 9.73
C VAL A 249 -3.54 -12.21 9.31
N VAL A 250 -4.54 -12.09 10.17
CA VAL A 250 -5.71 -11.24 9.92
C VAL A 250 -5.30 -9.79 9.96
N PHE A 251 -5.62 -8.99 8.93
CA PHE A 251 -5.26 -7.58 8.87
C PHE A 251 -6.51 -6.75 8.57
N VAL A 252 -6.87 -5.89 9.51
CA VAL A 252 -7.99 -4.95 9.38
C VAL A 252 -7.54 -3.53 9.72
N THR A 253 -8.21 -2.54 9.13
CA THR A 253 -8.12 -1.15 9.56
C THR A 253 -9.42 -0.73 10.23
N CYS A 254 -9.33 0.14 11.23
CA CYS A 254 -10.48 0.71 11.92
C CYS A 254 -10.38 2.22 11.92
N GLU A 255 -11.44 2.89 11.47
CA GLU A 255 -11.51 4.36 11.38
C GLU A 255 -12.54 4.96 12.35
N ASP A 256 -13.23 4.13 13.13
CA ASP A 256 -14.32 4.52 14.01
C ASP A 256 -13.84 4.73 15.44
N ASP A 257 -13.82 5.99 15.88
CA ASP A 257 -13.32 6.40 17.19
C ASP A 257 -14.04 5.70 18.36
N ASP A 258 -15.34 5.41 18.20
CA ASP A 258 -16.13 4.70 19.21
C ASP A 258 -15.56 3.28 19.38
N LYS A 259 -15.31 2.59 18.25
CA LYS A 259 -14.73 1.23 18.23
C LYS A 259 -13.28 1.20 18.68
N ILE A 260 -12.47 2.17 18.25
CA ILE A 260 -11.07 2.29 18.69
C ILE A 260 -11.01 2.45 20.21
N SER A 261 -11.91 3.25 20.78
CA SER A 261 -12.01 3.43 22.23
C SER A 261 -12.46 2.16 22.97
N GLU A 262 -13.29 1.32 22.35
CA GLU A 262 -13.66 0.01 22.88
C GLU A 262 -12.50 -0.98 22.84
N ILE A 263 -11.78 -1.05 21.72
CA ILE A 263 -10.61 -1.93 21.53
C ILE A 263 -9.49 -1.55 22.52
N LYS A 264 -9.25 -0.26 22.73
CA LYS A 264 -8.27 0.23 23.72
C LYS A 264 -8.55 -0.27 25.14
N LYS A 265 -9.83 -0.47 25.52
CA LYS A 265 -10.20 -1.05 26.84
C LYS A 265 -9.88 -2.54 26.95
N LEU A 266 -9.58 -3.21 25.84
CA LEU A 266 -9.20 -4.62 25.77
C LEU A 266 -7.68 -4.82 25.73
N SER A 267 -6.89 -3.74 25.75
CA SER A 267 -5.41 -3.83 25.73
C SER A 267 -4.89 -4.69 26.88
N GLY A 268 -4.01 -5.65 26.54
CA GLY A 268 -3.46 -6.64 27.47
C GLY A 268 -4.35 -7.86 27.73
N LYS A 269 -5.56 -7.95 27.14
CA LYS A 269 -6.45 -9.12 27.27
C LYS A 269 -6.33 -10.05 26.07
N TYR A 270 -6.74 -11.30 26.26
CA TYR A 270 -6.86 -12.26 25.17
C TYR A 270 -8.16 -12.00 24.39
N VAL A 271 -8.05 -11.84 23.08
CA VAL A 271 -9.14 -11.45 22.19
C VAL A 271 -9.23 -12.41 21.00
N ARG A 272 -10.46 -12.60 20.51
CA ARG A 272 -10.78 -13.24 19.24
C ARG A 272 -11.20 -12.17 18.24
N LEU A 273 -10.46 -12.07 17.13
CA LEU A 273 -10.68 -11.20 16.00
C LEU A 273 -11.17 -12.04 14.82
N GLU A 274 -12.40 -11.78 14.36
CA GLU A 274 -12.98 -12.44 13.19
C GLU A 274 -13.25 -11.37 12.14
N ALA A 275 -12.69 -11.54 10.94
CA ALA A 275 -12.83 -10.59 9.86
C ALA A 275 -13.31 -11.29 8.58
N SER A 276 -14.52 -10.94 8.14
CA SER A 276 -15.07 -11.31 6.83
C SER A 276 -15.00 -10.11 5.88
N SER A 277 -15.31 -10.32 4.59
CA SER A 277 -15.37 -9.23 3.61
C SER A 277 -16.38 -8.13 3.94
N THR A 278 -17.32 -8.38 4.86
CA THR A 278 -18.40 -7.44 5.20
C THR A 278 -18.52 -7.09 6.68
N SER A 279 -17.89 -7.85 7.58
CA SER A 279 -18.05 -7.69 9.02
C SER A 279 -16.77 -8.01 9.77
N VAL A 280 -16.49 -7.25 10.83
CA VAL A 280 -15.39 -7.53 11.76
C VAL A 280 -15.93 -7.51 13.19
N SER A 281 -15.70 -8.60 13.92
CA SER A 281 -16.02 -8.76 15.34
C SER A 281 -14.73 -8.94 16.14
N MET A 282 -14.65 -8.25 17.28
CA MET A 282 -13.58 -8.45 18.26
C MET A 282 -14.21 -8.67 19.63
N ASN A 283 -14.03 -9.87 20.18
CA ASN A 283 -14.61 -10.27 21.46
C ASN A 283 -13.51 -10.74 22.44
N PRO A 284 -13.60 -10.40 23.73
CA PRO A 284 -12.72 -11.00 24.74
C PRO A 284 -12.99 -12.49 24.86
N SER A 285 -11.94 -13.31 24.87
CA SER A 285 -12.03 -14.77 25.05
C SER A 285 -11.19 -15.22 26.23
N SER A 286 -11.64 -16.25 26.95
CA SER A 286 -10.83 -16.92 27.97
C SER A 286 -9.99 -18.02 27.30
N LEU A 287 -8.83 -18.35 27.87
CA LEU A 287 -7.98 -19.44 27.37
C LEU A 287 -8.67 -20.83 27.39
N GLU A 288 -9.88 -20.95 27.96
CA GLU A 288 -10.57 -22.22 28.17
C GLU A 288 -11.56 -22.60 27.05
N ASP A 289 -11.98 -21.69 26.18
CA ASP A 289 -12.99 -21.96 25.15
C ASP A 289 -12.46 -22.71 23.90
N SER A 290 -11.14 -22.93 23.80
CA SER A 290 -10.53 -23.69 22.69
C SER A 290 -10.55 -25.22 22.88
N LYS A 291 -10.99 -25.73 24.04
CA LYS A 291 -11.14 -27.18 24.29
C LYS A 291 -12.59 -27.69 24.20
N GLY A 292 -13.56 -26.82 23.94
CA GLY A 292 -14.98 -27.16 23.99
C GLY A 292 -15.66 -27.24 22.63
N ASN A 293 -15.26 -28.18 21.75
CA ASN A 293 -16.15 -28.74 20.72
C ASN A 293 -15.60 -30.01 20.02
N PHE A 294 -14.91 -30.88 20.78
CA PHE A 294 -14.71 -32.28 20.39
C PHE A 294 -15.54 -33.18 21.32
N LEU A 295 -16.87 -33.16 21.14
CA LEU A 295 -17.73 -34.21 21.69
C LEU A 295 -18.10 -35.15 20.54
N GLY A 296 -17.48 -36.32 20.58
CA GLY A 296 -17.61 -37.34 19.56
C GLY A 296 -19.01 -37.94 19.51
N GLU A 297 -19.52 -38.06 18.29
CA GLU A 297 -20.44 -39.14 17.95
C GLU A 297 -19.62 -40.34 17.47
N ASN A 298 -19.50 -41.32 18.37
CA ASN A 298 -19.04 -42.66 18.04
C ASN A 298 -20.03 -43.31 17.07
N VAL A 299 -19.71 -43.31 15.78
CA VAL A 299 -20.30 -44.25 14.82
C VAL A 299 -19.23 -45.27 14.45
N SER A 300 -19.37 -46.46 15.01
CA SER A 300 -18.59 -47.63 14.64
C SER A 300 -18.95 -48.07 13.22
N LEU A 301 -17.96 -48.19 12.34
CA LEU A 301 -18.08 -49.01 11.14
C LEU A 301 -16.84 -49.87 10.96
N ASN A 302 -17.09 -51.17 11.06
CA ASN A 302 -16.18 -52.26 10.77
C ASN A 302 -15.64 -52.18 9.34
N GLY A 303 -14.45 -52.75 9.18
CA GLY A 303 -13.63 -52.60 7.99
C GLY A 303 -14.25 -53.09 6.69
N LEU A 304 -13.73 -52.52 5.60
CA LEU A 304 -13.65 -53.18 4.32
C LEU A 304 -12.39 -52.66 3.60
N THR A 305 -11.45 -53.56 3.37
CA THR A 305 -10.33 -53.39 2.46
C THR A 305 -10.86 -53.29 1.03
N THR A 306 -10.57 -52.20 0.31
CA THR A 306 -10.57 -52.21 -1.16
C THR A 306 -9.52 -51.24 -1.71
N ASP A 307 -8.66 -51.82 -2.55
CA ASP A 307 -7.63 -51.16 -3.35
C ASP A 307 -8.21 -50.09 -4.27
N PHE A 308 -7.59 -48.90 -4.28
CA PHE A 308 -7.60 -48.03 -5.46
C PHE A 308 -6.17 -47.59 -5.81
N ARG A 309 -5.86 -47.80 -7.09
CA ARG A 309 -4.56 -47.70 -7.75
C ARG A 309 -3.97 -46.29 -7.68
N LYS A 310 -2.67 -46.24 -7.38
CA LYS A 310 -1.77 -45.15 -7.75
C LYS A 310 -1.68 -45.06 -9.27
N ASP A 311 -2.15 -43.96 -9.85
CA ASP A 311 -1.67 -43.48 -11.13
C ASP A 311 -0.87 -42.18 -10.93
N SER A 312 0.45 -42.38 -11.04
CA SER A 312 1.49 -41.51 -11.60
C SER A 312 1.39 -39.98 -11.55
N ASN A 313 2.38 -39.44 -10.82
CA ASN A 313 3.35 -38.42 -11.24
C ASN A 313 2.88 -36.99 -11.59
N CYS A 314 2.88 -36.13 -10.57
CA CYS A 314 3.41 -34.77 -10.71
C CYS A 314 4.48 -34.58 -9.64
N SER A 315 5.69 -35.11 -9.89
CA SER A 315 6.85 -34.90 -9.04
C SER A 315 7.31 -33.44 -9.16
N LEU A 316 7.01 -32.64 -8.13
CA LEU A 316 7.64 -31.35 -7.89
C LEU A 316 9.14 -31.58 -7.64
N GLN A 317 9.94 -31.46 -8.70
CA GLN A 317 11.37 -31.26 -8.55
C GLN A 317 11.58 -29.87 -7.96
N ALA A 318 11.96 -29.82 -6.68
CA ALA A 318 12.65 -28.68 -6.13
C ALA A 318 13.89 -28.44 -7.01
N VAL A 319 13.86 -27.37 -7.80
CA VAL A 319 14.98 -26.96 -8.64
C VAL A 319 16.07 -26.43 -7.70
N ARG A 320 16.90 -27.34 -7.20
CA ARG A 320 18.24 -27.04 -6.71
C ARG A 320 19.10 -26.72 -7.93
N THR A 321 19.00 -25.52 -8.47
CA THR A 321 19.99 -25.02 -9.44
C THR A 321 21.17 -24.45 -8.67
N SER A 322 22.21 -25.29 -8.55
CA SER A 322 23.57 -24.84 -8.36
C SER A 322 23.95 -23.96 -9.55
N TYR A 323 24.24 -22.68 -9.31
CA TYR A 323 24.85 -21.81 -10.32
C TYR A 323 26.21 -22.40 -10.72
N SER A 324 26.30 -22.95 -11.93
CA SER A 324 27.58 -23.20 -12.58
C SER A 324 28.18 -21.84 -12.94
N SER A 325 29.35 -21.55 -12.41
CA SER A 325 30.18 -20.38 -12.70
C SER A 325 30.78 -20.38 -14.12
N GLU A 326 30.05 -20.91 -15.10
CA GLU A 326 30.47 -20.99 -16.51
C GLU A 326 29.43 -20.25 -17.35
N GLY A 327 29.60 -18.93 -17.43
CA GLY A 327 28.71 -18.01 -18.17
C GLY A 327 28.73 -16.55 -17.71
N ALA A 328 29.43 -16.24 -16.60
CA ALA A 328 29.59 -14.87 -16.09
C ALA A 328 30.64 -14.10 -16.90
N SER A 329 30.33 -13.75 -18.14
CA SER A 329 31.20 -12.91 -18.98
C SER A 329 30.43 -12.12 -20.03
N THR A 330 29.47 -11.30 -19.61
CA THR A 330 29.11 -10.05 -20.32
C THR A 330 28.26 -9.16 -19.39
N GLY A 331 28.90 -8.29 -18.61
CA GLY A 331 28.21 -7.19 -17.91
C GLY A 331 27.79 -6.13 -18.92
N GLY A 332 26.66 -6.36 -19.60
CA GLY A 332 26.20 -5.59 -20.75
C GLY A 332 24.73 -5.17 -20.65
N ILE A 333 24.31 -4.33 -21.59
CA ILE A 333 22.89 -3.98 -21.74
C ILE A 333 22.17 -5.04 -22.55
N ILE A 334 21.02 -5.46 -22.04
CA ILE A 334 20.07 -6.33 -22.72
C ILE A 334 18.84 -5.48 -23.10
N LEU A 335 18.34 -5.65 -24.33
CA LEU A 335 17.08 -5.03 -24.72
C LEU A 335 15.94 -5.69 -23.95
N LEU A 336 14.91 -4.92 -23.58
CA LEU A 336 13.82 -5.45 -22.75
C LEU A 336 13.13 -6.68 -23.37
N ALA A 337 13.07 -6.78 -24.70
CA ALA A 337 12.49 -7.93 -25.41
C ALA A 337 13.29 -9.24 -25.22
N ASP A 338 14.59 -9.14 -24.93
CA ASP A 338 15.51 -10.27 -24.75
C ASP A 338 15.77 -10.58 -23.25
N ALA A 339 15.09 -9.87 -22.35
CA ALA A 339 15.21 -10.05 -20.91
C ALA A 339 14.59 -11.40 -20.48
N ASP A 340 15.35 -12.18 -19.71
CA ASP A 340 14.90 -13.45 -19.14
C ASP A 340 15.16 -13.52 -17.62
N VAL A 341 14.54 -14.47 -16.93
CA VAL A 341 14.64 -14.59 -15.48
C VAL A 341 16.07 -14.88 -15.02
N GLN A 342 16.86 -15.59 -15.83
CA GLN A 342 18.22 -16.01 -15.49
C GLN A 342 19.23 -14.86 -15.63
N ASN A 343 18.99 -13.92 -16.53
CA ASN A 343 19.89 -12.81 -16.86
C ASN A 343 19.48 -11.48 -16.19
N SER A 344 18.19 -11.32 -15.87
CA SER A 344 17.59 -10.03 -15.47
C SER A 344 16.54 -10.12 -14.37
N GLY A 345 16.27 -11.31 -13.84
CA GLY A 345 15.24 -11.49 -12.82
C GLY A 345 13.82 -11.44 -13.37
N SER A 346 12.86 -11.75 -12.50
CA SER A 346 11.45 -11.93 -12.85
C SER A 346 10.78 -10.64 -13.33
N LYS A 347 11.06 -9.50 -12.68
CA LYS A 347 10.43 -8.21 -13.00
C LYS A 347 10.77 -7.74 -14.41
N ALA A 348 12.06 -7.76 -14.77
CA ALA A 348 12.50 -7.39 -16.12
C ALA A 348 11.98 -8.35 -17.20
N ALA A 349 12.03 -9.67 -16.94
CA ALA A 349 11.50 -10.69 -17.86
C ALA A 349 9.98 -10.55 -18.10
N ALA A 350 9.21 -10.23 -17.04
CA ALA A 350 7.79 -9.97 -17.15
C ALA A 350 7.50 -8.72 -18.02
N CYS A 351 8.30 -7.67 -17.88
CA CYS A 351 8.21 -6.47 -18.73
C CYS A 351 8.55 -6.74 -20.21
N GLY A 352 9.52 -7.62 -20.47
CA GLY A 352 9.80 -8.12 -21.82
C GLY A 352 8.60 -8.85 -22.43
N SER A 353 7.98 -9.73 -21.66
CA SER A 353 6.76 -10.45 -22.05
C SER A 353 5.59 -9.50 -22.33
N LEU A 354 5.40 -8.48 -21.49
CA LEU A 354 4.38 -7.44 -21.67
C LEU A 354 4.54 -6.70 -23.01
N THR A 355 5.78 -6.43 -23.44
CA THR A 355 6.04 -5.76 -24.72
C THR A 355 5.49 -6.56 -25.90
N SER A 356 5.66 -7.90 -25.86
CA SER A 356 5.10 -8.80 -26.86
C SER A 356 3.57 -8.87 -26.80
N LEU A 357 3.00 -8.85 -25.60
CA LEU A 357 1.55 -8.86 -25.40
C LEU A 357 0.87 -7.55 -25.83
N ALA A 358 1.53 -6.40 -25.63
CA ALA A 358 1.04 -5.10 -26.06
C ALA A 358 0.81 -5.04 -27.58
N ALA A 359 1.69 -5.66 -28.37
CA ALA A 359 1.58 -5.70 -29.83
C ALA A 359 0.31 -6.40 -30.33
N VAL A 360 -0.21 -7.37 -29.59
CA VAL A 360 -1.45 -8.10 -29.92
C VAL A 360 -2.69 -7.55 -29.20
N SER A 361 -2.51 -6.74 -28.17
CA SER A 361 -3.58 -6.20 -27.31
C SER A 361 -4.64 -5.41 -28.08
N SER A 362 -4.24 -4.70 -29.15
CA SER A 362 -5.11 -3.91 -30.02
C SER A 362 -6.19 -4.73 -30.75
N LYS A 363 -5.97 -6.03 -30.91
CA LYS A 363 -6.89 -6.96 -31.61
C LYS A 363 -7.80 -7.71 -30.64
N VAL A 364 -7.64 -7.49 -29.34
CA VAL A 364 -8.39 -8.20 -28.30
C VAL A 364 -9.44 -7.28 -27.73
N TYR A 365 -10.66 -7.79 -27.64
CA TYR A 365 -11.81 -7.09 -27.11
C TYR A 365 -12.46 -7.95 -26.03
N SER A 366 -13.02 -7.30 -25.02
CA SER A 366 -13.92 -7.96 -24.08
C SER A 366 -15.23 -8.37 -24.77
N ASP A 367 -16.03 -9.19 -24.09
CA ASP A 367 -17.34 -9.62 -24.59
C ASP A 367 -18.30 -8.42 -24.82
N GLN A 368 -18.04 -7.30 -24.14
CA GLN A 368 -18.77 -6.03 -24.29
C GLN A 368 -18.19 -5.12 -25.38
N GLY A 369 -17.21 -5.59 -26.16
CA GLY A 369 -16.58 -4.84 -27.24
C GLY A 369 -15.58 -3.76 -26.78
N VAL A 370 -15.10 -3.84 -25.53
CA VAL A 370 -14.10 -2.89 -24.99
C VAL A 370 -12.70 -3.40 -25.34
N PRO A 371 -11.85 -2.60 -26.01
CA PRO A 371 -10.50 -3.06 -26.37
C PRO A 371 -9.63 -3.24 -25.12
N ALA A 372 -8.87 -4.33 -25.07
CA ALA A 372 -7.84 -4.57 -24.07
C ALA A 372 -6.52 -3.86 -24.43
N LEU A 373 -6.59 -2.71 -25.11
CA LEU A 373 -5.43 -1.98 -25.62
C LEU A 373 -4.61 -1.38 -24.48
N PHE A 374 -3.33 -1.74 -24.43
CA PHE A 374 -2.34 -1.11 -23.56
C PHE A 374 -0.98 -1.01 -24.27
N TYR A 375 -0.13 -0.17 -23.70
CA TYR A 375 1.24 0.07 -24.13
C TYR A 375 2.21 -0.28 -23.00
N VAL A 376 3.49 -0.42 -23.33
CA VAL A 376 4.57 -0.67 -22.36
C VAL A 376 5.63 0.39 -22.61
N PRO A 377 6.16 1.05 -21.56
CA PRO A 377 7.24 2.01 -21.72
C PRO A 377 8.47 1.35 -22.35
N ALA A 378 9.25 2.11 -23.13
CA ALA A 378 10.53 1.63 -23.61
C ALA A 378 11.43 1.28 -22.42
N GLY A 379 12.26 0.24 -22.56
CA GLY A 379 13.13 -0.20 -21.48
C GLY A 379 14.38 -0.94 -21.96
N ALA A 380 15.34 -1.03 -21.05
CA ALA A 380 16.58 -1.75 -21.18
C ALA A 380 16.96 -2.35 -19.82
N VAL A 381 17.83 -3.36 -19.84
CA VAL A 381 18.26 -4.05 -18.62
C VAL A 381 19.77 -4.01 -18.52
N ILE A 382 20.28 -3.69 -17.34
CA ILE A 382 21.67 -3.95 -16.96
C ILE A 382 21.69 -5.32 -16.27
N SER A 383 22.33 -6.30 -16.89
CA SER A 383 22.25 -7.71 -16.48
C SER A 383 22.88 -8.00 -15.11
N PHE A 384 22.55 -9.15 -14.52
CA PHE A 384 23.29 -9.70 -13.39
C PHE A 384 24.80 -9.77 -13.67
N GLY A 385 25.62 -9.68 -12.62
CA GLY A 385 27.08 -9.64 -12.72
C GLY A 385 27.65 -8.23 -12.91
N SER A 386 26.83 -7.23 -13.24
CA SER A 386 27.30 -5.86 -13.50
C SER A 386 27.79 -5.15 -12.24
N MET A 387 27.17 -5.42 -11.08
CA MET A 387 27.61 -4.90 -9.78
C MET A 387 28.94 -5.53 -9.38
N GLU A 388 29.04 -6.86 -9.47
CA GLU A 388 30.22 -7.64 -9.14
C GLU A 388 31.42 -7.22 -10.00
N LEU A 389 31.20 -6.98 -11.30
CA LEU A 389 32.21 -6.46 -12.21
C LEU A 389 32.65 -5.02 -11.85
N ALA A 390 31.75 -4.19 -11.32
CA ALA A 390 32.09 -2.86 -10.82
C ALA A 390 32.93 -2.94 -9.52
N VAL A 391 32.60 -3.87 -8.61
CA VAL A 391 33.37 -4.15 -7.39
C VAL A 391 34.77 -4.69 -7.72
N GLU A 392 34.88 -5.57 -8.71
CA GLU A 392 36.17 -6.12 -9.15
C GLU A 392 37.06 -5.00 -9.72
N ARG A 393 36.50 -4.12 -10.56
CA ARG A 393 37.24 -2.98 -11.14
C ARG A 393 37.66 -1.93 -10.11
N SER A 394 36.94 -1.79 -8.99
CA SER A 394 37.34 -0.90 -7.90
C SER A 394 38.43 -1.51 -7.01
N GLY A 395 38.81 -2.78 -7.23
CA GLY A 395 39.76 -3.51 -6.39
C GLY A 395 39.24 -3.81 -4.99
N SER A 396 37.91 -3.79 -4.77
CA SER A 396 37.29 -3.93 -3.45
C SER A 396 36.62 -5.29 -3.22
N MET A 397 36.92 -6.28 -4.07
CA MET A 397 36.28 -7.61 -4.04
C MET A 397 36.52 -8.38 -2.74
N GLU A 398 37.72 -8.29 -2.18
CA GLU A 398 38.04 -8.93 -0.89
C GLU A 398 37.23 -8.30 0.26
N THR A 399 37.17 -6.97 0.32
CA THR A 399 36.38 -6.22 1.30
C THR A 399 34.90 -6.54 1.17
N PHE A 400 34.37 -6.55 -0.06
CA PHE A 400 32.98 -6.89 -0.34
C PHE A 400 32.63 -8.30 0.15
N THR A 401 33.45 -9.30 -0.22
CA THR A 401 33.23 -10.70 0.17
C THR A 401 33.28 -10.86 1.69
N SER A 402 34.25 -10.23 2.36
CA SER A 402 34.38 -10.23 3.81
C SER A 402 33.17 -9.60 4.51
N LEU A 403 32.67 -8.46 4.02
CA LEU A 403 31.48 -7.82 4.58
C LEU A 403 30.24 -8.71 4.43
N VAL A 404 30.03 -9.32 3.25
CA VAL A 404 28.91 -10.24 3.02
C VAL A 404 28.98 -11.46 3.94
N GLU A 405 30.16 -12.05 4.16
CA GLU A 405 30.35 -13.18 5.08
C GLU A 405 30.09 -12.80 6.54
N GLN A 406 30.54 -11.62 6.97
CA GLN A 406 30.26 -11.10 8.32
C GLN A 406 28.76 -10.81 8.50
N ILE A 407 28.10 -10.27 7.48
CA ILE A 407 26.65 -10.06 7.46
C ILE A 407 25.90 -11.38 7.46
N GLU A 408 26.45 -12.50 7.02
CA GLU A 408 25.77 -13.80 7.13
C GLU A 408 25.62 -14.23 8.60
N THR A 409 26.63 -13.94 9.43
CA THR A 409 26.78 -14.48 10.79
C THR A 409 26.53 -13.47 11.91
N ALA A 410 26.38 -12.18 11.60
CA ALA A 410 26.18 -11.13 12.61
C ALA A 410 24.90 -11.32 13.44
N GLU A 411 25.00 -11.15 14.75
CA GLU A 411 23.86 -11.15 15.66
C GLU A 411 22.89 -9.99 15.34
N MET A 412 21.60 -10.21 15.60
CA MET A 412 20.56 -9.20 15.40
C MET A 412 20.61 -8.10 16.47
N ASP A 413 21.10 -8.44 17.67
CA ASP A 413 21.15 -7.55 18.82
C ASP A 413 22.51 -6.83 18.90
N GLY A 414 22.49 -5.58 19.36
CA GLY A 414 23.73 -4.80 19.59
C GLY A 414 24.24 -3.96 18.41
N GLY A 415 23.46 -3.79 17.34
CA GLY A 415 23.73 -2.80 16.27
C GLY A 415 24.87 -3.14 15.31
N LYS A 416 25.55 -4.28 15.47
CA LYS A 416 26.65 -4.71 14.60
C LYS A 416 26.19 -4.99 13.16
N LEU A 417 25.02 -5.61 13.00
CA LEU A 417 24.43 -5.87 11.69
C LEU A 417 24.21 -4.55 10.92
N ASP A 418 23.71 -3.53 11.61
CA ASP A 418 23.39 -2.23 11.02
C ASP A 418 24.66 -1.55 10.50
N GLN A 419 25.72 -1.55 11.30
CA GLN A 419 27.03 -1.03 10.92
C GLN A 419 27.59 -1.74 9.67
N LEU A 420 27.54 -3.08 9.64
CA LEU A 420 28.01 -3.85 8.48
C LEU A 420 27.19 -3.58 7.22
N CYS A 421 25.85 -3.47 7.36
CA CYS A 421 24.97 -3.12 6.24
C CYS A 421 25.27 -1.70 5.74
N ASP A 422 25.52 -0.74 6.63
CA ASP A 422 25.86 0.63 6.26
C ASP A 422 27.22 0.73 5.56
N GLU A 423 28.22 -0.02 6.04
CA GLU A 423 29.54 -0.10 5.41
C GLU A 423 29.47 -0.70 4.00
N LEU A 424 28.73 -1.81 3.84
CA LEU A 424 28.53 -2.44 2.55
C LEU A 424 27.74 -1.55 1.58
N GLN A 425 26.68 -0.89 2.05
CA GLN A 425 25.93 0.07 1.25
C GLN A 425 26.79 1.26 0.81
N LYS A 426 27.64 1.80 1.68
CA LYS A 426 28.58 2.89 1.33
C LYS A 426 29.59 2.44 0.27
N LEU A 427 30.13 1.23 0.41
CA LEU A 427 31.03 0.65 -0.58
C LEU A 427 30.35 0.60 -1.95
N ILE A 428 29.16 0.00 -2.02
CA ILE A 428 28.42 -0.17 -3.28
C ILE A 428 27.96 1.17 -3.86
N SER A 429 27.50 2.10 -3.02
CA SER A 429 27.04 3.44 -3.47
C SER A 429 28.17 4.25 -4.11
N SER A 430 29.43 3.99 -3.73
CA SER A 430 30.61 4.65 -4.30
C SER A 430 30.99 4.11 -5.69
N LEU A 431 30.44 2.97 -6.10
CA LEU A 431 30.72 2.36 -7.40
C LEU A 431 30.03 3.13 -8.51
N GLN A 432 30.51 2.91 -9.73
CA GLN A 432 29.91 3.42 -10.95
C GLN A 432 29.75 2.29 -11.95
N PRO A 433 28.65 2.25 -12.71
CA PRO A 433 28.52 1.29 -13.80
C PRO A 433 29.60 1.54 -14.86
N PRO A 434 30.02 0.49 -15.59
CA PRO A 434 30.97 0.62 -16.69
C PRO A 434 30.56 1.70 -17.70
N LYS A 435 31.54 2.45 -18.23
CA LYS A 435 31.28 3.56 -19.17
C LYS A 435 30.52 3.11 -20.42
N ASP A 436 30.84 1.92 -20.91
CA ASP A 436 30.18 1.26 -22.03
C ASP A 436 28.70 0.98 -21.78
N VAL A 437 28.32 0.65 -20.53
CA VAL A 437 26.92 0.53 -20.12
C VAL A 437 26.26 1.91 -20.18
N ILE A 438 26.85 2.94 -19.56
CA ILE A 438 26.26 4.29 -19.58
C ILE A 438 26.07 4.80 -21.01
N GLU A 439 27.08 4.64 -21.87
CA GLU A 439 26.99 5.04 -23.29
C GLU A 439 25.90 4.27 -24.04
N SER A 440 25.76 2.97 -23.75
CA SER A 440 24.74 2.14 -24.40
C SER A 440 23.33 2.54 -23.97
N VAL A 441 23.10 2.92 -22.71
CA VAL A 441 21.82 3.50 -22.26
C VAL A 441 21.49 4.76 -23.06
N GLY A 442 22.48 5.65 -23.22
CA GLY A 442 22.34 6.88 -24.01
C GLY A 442 22.04 6.66 -25.50
N ARG A 443 22.25 5.44 -26.03
CA ARG A 443 21.86 5.06 -27.41
C ARG A 443 20.46 4.48 -27.48
N VAL A 444 19.97 3.84 -26.42
CA VAL A 444 18.63 3.25 -26.37
C VAL A 444 17.56 4.32 -26.16
N PHE A 445 17.84 5.30 -25.29
CA PHE A 445 16.86 6.32 -24.91
C PHE A 445 17.16 7.68 -25.56
N PRO A 446 16.13 8.46 -25.95
CA PRO A 446 16.31 9.84 -26.37
C PRO A 446 16.98 10.69 -25.29
N GLY A 447 17.83 11.65 -25.69
CA GLY A 447 18.58 12.46 -24.74
C GLY A 447 17.74 13.35 -23.81
N ASN A 448 16.51 13.67 -24.22
CA ASN A 448 15.53 14.43 -23.43
C ASN A 448 14.56 13.54 -22.64
N ALA A 449 14.70 12.21 -22.70
CA ALA A 449 13.87 11.31 -21.91
C ALA A 449 14.16 11.46 -20.42
N ARG A 450 13.16 11.12 -19.60
CA ARG A 450 13.34 10.87 -18.17
C ARG A 450 13.24 9.37 -17.98
N LEU A 451 14.08 8.80 -17.13
CA LEU A 451 14.13 7.37 -16.86
C LEU A 451 13.75 7.06 -15.41
N ILE A 452 13.30 5.85 -15.17
CA ILE A 452 13.21 5.23 -13.85
C ILE A 452 14.15 4.03 -13.82
N VAL A 453 14.95 3.96 -12.75
CA VAL A 453 15.93 2.90 -12.54
C VAL A 453 15.38 2.00 -11.44
N ARG A 454 14.89 0.81 -11.80
CA ARG A 454 14.17 -0.12 -10.91
C ARG A 454 15.02 -1.34 -10.60
N SER A 455 14.90 -1.84 -9.37
CA SER A 455 15.46 -3.13 -8.98
C SER A 455 14.81 -4.29 -9.73
N SER A 456 15.61 -5.31 -10.06
CA SER A 456 15.11 -6.62 -10.49
C SER A 456 16.07 -7.71 -9.99
N ALA A 457 15.94 -8.07 -8.72
CA ALA A 457 16.79 -9.08 -8.10
C ALA A 457 16.32 -10.52 -8.38
N ASN A 458 17.24 -11.48 -8.35
CA ASN A 458 16.93 -12.91 -8.51
C ASN A 458 16.16 -13.53 -7.32
N VAL A 459 15.98 -12.75 -6.25
CA VAL A 459 15.35 -13.16 -4.98
C VAL A 459 14.06 -12.36 -4.68
N GLU A 460 13.50 -11.64 -5.66
CA GLU A 460 12.30 -10.80 -5.45
C GLU A 460 10.98 -11.58 -5.30
N ASP A 461 10.84 -12.76 -5.94
CA ASP A 461 9.58 -13.52 -5.99
C ASP A 461 9.72 -14.95 -5.44
N LEU A 462 10.56 -15.14 -4.41
CA LEU A 462 10.72 -16.44 -3.78
C LEU A 462 9.49 -16.79 -2.93
N VAL A 463 9.07 -18.06 -3.00
CA VAL A 463 7.98 -18.58 -2.16
C VAL A 463 8.31 -18.35 -0.68
N GLY A 464 7.45 -17.62 0.02
CA GLY A 464 7.63 -17.29 1.44
C GLY A 464 8.36 -15.97 1.72
N MET A 465 8.78 -15.22 0.70
CA MET A 465 9.39 -13.90 0.81
C MET A 465 8.56 -12.87 0.03
N SER A 466 8.21 -11.75 0.65
CA SER A 466 7.60 -10.63 -0.06
C SER A 466 8.64 -9.56 -0.35
N ALA A 467 9.08 -9.42 -1.60
CA ALA A 467 9.93 -8.30 -1.98
C ALA A 467 9.18 -7.01 -2.37
N ALA A 468 7.84 -6.96 -2.21
CA ALA A 468 7.07 -5.75 -2.47
C ALA A 468 7.60 -4.56 -1.64
N GLY A 469 8.18 -3.57 -2.33
CA GLY A 469 8.83 -2.41 -1.73
C GLY A 469 10.09 -2.72 -0.92
N LEU A 470 10.79 -3.83 -1.20
CA LEU A 470 12.00 -4.21 -0.44
C LEU A 470 13.27 -3.50 -0.94
N TYR A 471 13.32 -3.20 -2.24
CA TYR A 471 14.45 -2.61 -2.92
C TYR A 471 14.08 -1.26 -3.53
N GLU A 472 15.08 -0.41 -3.81
CA GLU A 472 14.84 0.95 -4.30
C GLU A 472 14.47 0.98 -5.79
N SER A 473 13.66 1.97 -6.15
CA SER A 473 13.45 2.42 -7.53
C SER A 473 13.66 3.92 -7.57
N ILE A 474 14.56 4.40 -8.42
CA ILE A 474 14.94 5.82 -8.51
C ILE A 474 14.23 6.45 -9.72
N PRO A 475 13.23 7.33 -9.50
CA PRO A 475 12.51 7.99 -10.59
C PRO A 475 13.32 9.15 -11.17
N ASN A 476 12.80 9.73 -12.26
CA ASN A 476 13.28 11.02 -12.79
C ASN A 476 14.80 11.12 -13.04
N VAL A 477 15.39 10.11 -13.66
CA VAL A 477 16.84 10.03 -13.94
C VAL A 477 17.13 10.45 -15.38
N SER A 478 18.12 11.33 -15.57
CA SER A 478 18.58 11.71 -16.91
C SER A 478 19.44 10.60 -17.57
N PRO A 479 19.15 10.18 -18.82
CA PRO A 479 20.00 9.24 -19.56
C PRO A 479 21.36 9.84 -19.96
N THR A 480 21.44 11.17 -20.13
CA THR A 480 22.63 11.85 -20.64
C THR A 480 23.57 12.35 -19.55
N ASN A 481 23.13 12.33 -18.29
CA ASN A 481 23.98 12.72 -17.16
C ASN A 481 24.60 11.45 -16.52
N PRO A 482 25.86 11.12 -16.82
CA PRO A 482 26.48 9.88 -16.35
C PRO A 482 26.60 9.83 -14.83
N VAL A 483 26.73 10.98 -14.16
CA VAL A 483 26.86 11.06 -12.70
C VAL A 483 25.55 10.73 -12.03
N ILE A 484 24.45 11.35 -12.48
CA ILE A 484 23.11 11.11 -11.93
C ILE A 484 22.67 9.67 -12.22
N PHE A 485 22.85 9.22 -13.46
CA PHE A 485 22.50 7.84 -13.84
C PHE A 485 23.33 6.81 -13.07
N GLY A 486 24.64 7.01 -12.97
CA GLY A 486 25.52 6.11 -12.22
C GLY A 486 25.21 6.06 -10.74
N HIS A 487 24.86 7.20 -10.12
CA HIS A 487 24.40 7.25 -8.73
C HIS A 487 23.05 6.55 -8.53
N ALA A 488 22.10 6.70 -9.46
CA ALA A 488 20.83 5.98 -9.40
C ALA A 488 21.05 4.45 -9.46
N VAL A 489 21.93 4.00 -10.37
CA VAL A 489 22.33 2.60 -10.50
C VAL A 489 22.99 2.07 -9.21
N SER A 490 23.95 2.80 -8.66
CA SER A 490 24.66 2.38 -7.45
C SER A 490 23.76 2.34 -6.22
N ARG A 491 22.79 3.25 -6.10
CA ARG A 491 21.76 3.22 -5.05
C ARG A 491 20.85 1.99 -5.16
N VAL A 492 20.40 1.64 -6.36
CA VAL A 492 19.59 0.43 -6.57
C VAL A 492 20.40 -0.83 -6.20
N TRP A 493 21.68 -0.92 -6.58
CA TRP A 493 22.56 -1.99 -6.14
C TRP A 493 22.73 -2.03 -4.62
N ALA A 494 22.98 -0.88 -4.00
CA ALA A 494 23.16 -0.79 -2.55
C ALA A 494 21.89 -1.21 -1.80
N SER A 495 20.71 -0.94 -2.36
CA SER A 495 19.42 -1.34 -1.77
C SER A 495 19.30 -2.85 -1.52
N LEU A 496 20.06 -3.66 -2.27
CA LEU A 496 20.14 -5.11 -2.07
C LEU A 496 20.59 -5.44 -0.64
N TYR A 497 21.43 -4.61 -0.01
CA TYR A 497 22.03 -4.86 1.31
C TYR A 497 21.55 -3.89 2.38
N THR A 498 20.35 -3.31 2.22
CA THR A 498 19.68 -2.67 3.35
C THR A 498 19.47 -3.67 4.46
N ARG A 499 19.51 -3.21 5.72
CA ARG A 499 19.25 -4.04 6.90
C ARG A 499 18.00 -4.89 6.73
N ARG A 500 16.93 -4.27 6.20
CA ARG A 500 15.65 -4.91 5.94
C ARG A 500 15.77 -6.05 4.92
N ALA A 501 16.40 -5.80 3.77
CA ALA A 501 16.58 -6.82 2.75
C ALA A 501 17.42 -8.00 3.23
N VAL A 502 18.47 -7.73 4.00
CA VAL A 502 19.30 -8.76 4.63
C VAL A 502 18.48 -9.63 5.58
N LEU A 503 17.69 -9.02 6.48
CA LEU A 503 16.86 -9.74 7.44
C LEU A 503 15.75 -10.55 6.76
N SER A 504 15.08 -10.00 5.74
CA SER A 504 14.05 -10.72 4.99
C SER A 504 14.63 -11.96 4.30
N ARG A 505 15.84 -11.85 3.72
CA ARG A 505 16.55 -13.01 3.15
C ARG A 505 16.97 -14.03 4.21
N ARG A 506 17.46 -13.59 5.38
CA ARG A 506 17.77 -14.50 6.50
C ARG A 506 16.53 -15.28 6.94
N ALA A 507 15.39 -14.60 7.07
CA ALA A 507 14.12 -15.22 7.42
C ALA A 507 13.66 -16.25 6.38
N ALA A 508 13.91 -15.98 5.09
CA ALA A 508 13.65 -16.91 4.00
C ALA A 508 14.71 -18.01 3.82
N GLY A 509 15.78 -18.03 4.64
CA GLY A 509 16.88 -18.99 4.52
C GLY A 509 17.74 -18.80 3.27
N VAL A 510 17.74 -17.60 2.69
CA VAL A 510 18.50 -17.25 1.48
C VAL A 510 19.85 -16.67 1.89
N PRO A 511 20.98 -17.33 1.53
CA PRO A 511 22.32 -16.79 1.80
C PRO A 511 22.53 -15.46 1.10
N GLN A 512 23.16 -14.51 1.78
CA GLN A 512 23.36 -13.15 1.25
C GLN A 512 24.22 -13.14 -0.02
N LYS A 513 25.17 -14.08 -0.13
CA LYS A 513 26.04 -14.28 -1.29
C LYS A 513 25.34 -14.79 -2.56
N HIS A 514 24.12 -15.31 -2.46
CA HIS A 514 23.36 -15.78 -3.62
C HIS A 514 22.43 -14.71 -4.19
N ALA A 515 22.28 -13.58 -3.50
CA ALA A 515 21.49 -12.46 -3.96
C ALA A 515 22.29 -11.68 -5.01
N ALA A 516 21.69 -11.49 -6.19
CA ALA A 516 22.23 -10.71 -7.29
C ALA A 516 21.20 -9.67 -7.73
N MET A 517 21.66 -8.48 -8.06
CA MET A 517 20.81 -7.37 -8.51
C MET A 517 21.06 -7.08 -10.00
N SER A 518 20.01 -7.18 -10.80
CA SER A 518 19.97 -6.56 -12.13
C SER A 518 19.18 -5.25 -12.04
N ILE A 519 19.29 -4.41 -13.07
CA ILE A 519 18.60 -3.12 -13.10
C ILE A 519 17.72 -3.03 -14.33
N LEU A 520 16.44 -2.79 -14.11
CA LEU A 520 15.47 -2.46 -15.13
C LEU A 520 15.44 -0.94 -15.31
N VAL A 521 15.90 -0.46 -16.45
CA VAL A 521 15.83 0.95 -16.85
C VAL A 521 14.64 1.13 -17.75
N GLN A 522 13.66 1.95 -17.37
CA GLN A 522 12.45 2.21 -18.16
C GLN A 522 12.27 3.71 -18.40
N GLU A 523 11.59 4.06 -19.49
CA GLU A 523 11.10 5.42 -19.70
C GLU A 523 10.13 5.81 -18.57
N MET A 524 10.41 6.94 -17.92
CA MET A 524 9.58 7.52 -16.88
C MET A 524 8.47 8.36 -17.51
N LEU A 525 7.25 7.82 -17.45
CA LEU A 525 6.08 8.49 -17.96
C LEU A 525 5.62 9.64 -17.04
N SER A 526 4.86 10.59 -17.61
CA SER A 526 4.17 11.66 -16.87
C SER A 526 2.64 11.43 -16.89
N PRO A 527 2.12 10.50 -16.08
CA PRO A 527 0.70 10.15 -16.06
C PRO A 527 -0.17 11.15 -15.31
N HIS A 528 -1.46 11.14 -15.66
CA HIS A 528 -2.49 11.84 -14.89
C HIS A 528 -3.05 10.97 -13.76
N LEU A 529 -3.04 9.65 -13.97
CA LEU A 529 -3.49 8.63 -13.04
C LEU A 529 -2.51 7.46 -13.06
N SER A 530 -2.22 6.89 -11.91
CA SER A 530 -1.53 5.62 -11.74
C SER A 530 -2.50 4.59 -11.16
N PHE A 531 -2.26 3.29 -11.39
CA PHE A 531 -3.14 2.26 -10.87
C PHE A 531 -2.40 0.94 -10.57
N VAL A 532 -3.01 0.17 -9.68
CA VAL A 532 -2.70 -1.24 -9.43
C VAL A 532 -3.98 -2.05 -9.67
N LEU A 533 -3.89 -3.16 -10.41
CA LEU A 533 -4.99 -4.08 -10.68
C LEU A 533 -4.71 -5.45 -10.08
N HIS A 534 -5.69 -6.00 -9.34
CA HIS A 534 -5.72 -7.41 -8.97
C HIS A 534 -6.83 -8.08 -9.77
N THR A 535 -6.49 -9.17 -10.47
CA THR A 535 -7.47 -9.90 -11.29
C THR A 535 -8.25 -10.95 -10.51
N LEU A 536 -7.93 -11.14 -9.24
CA LEU A 536 -8.74 -11.86 -8.26
C LEU A 536 -9.04 -10.90 -7.12
N SER A 537 -10.30 -10.80 -6.66
CA SER A 537 -10.61 -9.90 -5.55
C SER A 537 -9.74 -10.24 -4.32
N PRO A 538 -9.01 -9.26 -3.76
CA PRO A 538 -8.17 -9.48 -2.58
C PRO A 538 -8.98 -9.72 -1.31
N THR A 539 -10.26 -9.35 -1.28
CA THR A 539 -11.09 -9.35 -0.07
C THR A 539 -12.03 -10.55 -0.03
N ASP A 540 -12.71 -10.89 -1.14
CA ASP A 540 -13.69 -11.99 -1.17
C ASP A 540 -13.29 -13.15 -2.09
N ARG A 541 -12.15 -13.04 -2.78
CA ARG A 541 -11.64 -14.04 -3.74
C ARG A 541 -12.61 -14.30 -4.90
N ASP A 542 -13.42 -13.32 -5.27
CA ASP A 542 -14.22 -13.37 -6.48
C ASP A 542 -13.34 -13.42 -7.74
N HIS A 543 -13.43 -14.53 -8.47
CA HIS A 543 -12.73 -14.73 -9.75
C HIS A 543 -13.43 -14.04 -10.93
N SER A 544 -14.63 -13.49 -10.73
CA SER A 544 -15.45 -12.89 -11.79
C SER A 544 -15.19 -11.39 -11.98
N SER A 545 -14.38 -10.76 -11.13
CA SER A 545 -14.09 -9.33 -11.17
C SER A 545 -12.59 -9.02 -11.18
N VAL A 546 -12.25 -7.86 -11.73
CA VAL A 546 -10.94 -7.20 -11.60
C VAL A 546 -11.13 -6.00 -10.70
N GLU A 547 -10.32 -5.91 -9.65
CA GLU A 547 -10.31 -4.75 -8.75
C GLU A 547 -9.13 -3.85 -9.06
N ALA A 548 -9.39 -2.55 -9.08
CA ALA A 548 -8.44 -1.50 -9.41
C ALA A 548 -8.35 -0.48 -8.29
N GLU A 549 -7.14 -0.22 -7.81
CA GLU A 549 -6.81 0.97 -7.02
C GLU A 549 -6.16 1.99 -7.93
N VAL A 550 -6.72 3.20 -7.97
CA VAL A 550 -6.23 4.29 -8.82
C VAL A 550 -5.85 5.48 -7.94
N ALA A 551 -4.74 6.14 -8.26
CA ALA A 551 -4.29 7.36 -7.62
C ALA A 551 -4.00 8.47 -8.64
N PRO A 552 -4.00 9.73 -8.20
CA PRO A 552 -3.59 10.85 -9.03
C PRO A 552 -2.06 10.86 -9.21
N GLY A 553 -1.58 11.26 -10.40
CA GLY A 553 -0.16 11.39 -10.69
C GLY A 553 0.59 10.05 -10.78
N LEU A 554 1.79 10.02 -10.21
CA LEU A 554 2.73 8.91 -10.26
C LEU A 554 2.30 7.70 -9.42
N GLY A 555 2.80 6.50 -9.75
CA GLY A 555 2.51 5.24 -9.04
C GLY A 555 3.01 5.24 -7.60
N GLU A 556 4.06 6.03 -7.35
CA GLU A 556 4.63 6.30 -6.05
C GLU A 556 3.60 6.87 -5.07
N THR A 557 2.55 7.56 -5.54
CA THR A 557 1.43 8.02 -4.69
C THR A 557 0.67 6.86 -4.05
N LEU A 558 0.57 5.69 -4.71
CA LEU A 558 0.00 4.46 -4.13
C LEU A 558 1.02 3.72 -3.26
N ALA A 559 2.29 3.77 -3.65
CA ALA A 559 3.35 2.99 -3.02
C ALA A 559 3.92 3.62 -1.74
N SER A 560 3.83 4.96 -1.58
CA SER A 560 4.47 5.75 -0.52
C SER A 560 3.89 5.55 0.89
N GLY A 561 2.93 4.63 1.06
CA GLY A 561 2.24 4.38 2.33
C GLY A 561 1.56 5.61 2.93
N THR A 562 1.37 6.66 2.13
CA THR A 562 0.77 7.92 2.56
C THR A 562 -0.66 7.68 3.01
N ARG A 563 -1.03 8.25 4.17
CA ARG A 563 -2.37 8.09 4.74
C ARG A 563 -3.43 8.57 3.75
N GLY A 564 -4.31 7.67 3.36
CA GLY A 564 -5.40 7.96 2.45
C GLY A 564 -5.94 6.71 1.77
N THR A 565 -7.11 6.88 1.18
CA THR A 565 -7.79 5.89 0.38
C THR A 565 -7.63 6.26 -1.09
N PRO A 566 -7.30 5.31 -1.99
CA PRO A 566 -7.32 5.53 -3.43
C PRO A 566 -8.75 5.44 -3.99
N TRP A 567 -8.93 5.75 -5.29
CA TRP A 567 -10.16 5.36 -5.95
C TRP A 567 -10.16 3.84 -6.07
N ARG A 568 -11.23 3.19 -5.62
CA ARG A 568 -11.41 1.75 -5.77
C ARG A 568 -12.54 1.46 -6.75
N LEU A 569 -12.24 0.70 -7.78
CA LEU A 569 -13.21 0.26 -8.79
C LEU A 569 -13.18 -1.26 -8.89
N SER A 570 -14.34 -1.89 -9.02
CA SER A 570 -14.47 -3.28 -9.43
C SER A 570 -15.09 -3.31 -10.82
N SER A 571 -14.52 -4.10 -11.73
CA SER A 571 -15.06 -4.35 -13.06
C SER A 571 -15.29 -5.84 -13.24
N GLY A 572 -16.52 -6.25 -13.53
CA GLY A 572 -16.82 -7.63 -13.89
C GLY A 572 -16.15 -8.02 -15.21
N LYS A 573 -15.53 -9.21 -15.23
CA LYS A 573 -14.77 -9.73 -16.39
C LYS A 573 -15.68 -10.08 -17.58
N PHE A 574 -16.91 -10.49 -17.29
CA PHE A 574 -17.85 -11.02 -18.28
C PHE A 574 -19.00 -10.03 -18.61
N ASP A 575 -19.55 -9.37 -17.60
CA ASP A 575 -20.66 -8.43 -17.76
C ASP A 575 -20.20 -6.99 -18.04
N GLY A 576 -18.92 -6.67 -17.79
CA GLY A 576 -18.37 -5.33 -17.91
C GLY A 576 -19.01 -4.30 -16.97
N LEU A 577 -19.68 -4.76 -15.91
CA LEU A 577 -20.29 -3.89 -14.91
C LEU A 577 -19.20 -3.29 -14.04
N VAL A 578 -19.17 -1.96 -13.97
CA VAL A 578 -18.23 -1.21 -13.12
C VAL A 578 -18.96 -0.74 -11.87
N ARG A 579 -18.34 -0.99 -10.71
CA ARG A 579 -18.78 -0.53 -9.40
C ARG A 579 -17.69 0.30 -8.74
N THR A 580 -18.07 1.40 -8.15
CA THR A 580 -17.23 2.28 -7.36
C THR A 580 -17.30 1.82 -5.90
N LEU A 581 -16.15 1.39 -5.37
CA LEU A 581 -16.04 0.92 -4.00
C LEU A 581 -15.55 2.05 -3.07
N ALA A 582 -14.73 2.97 -3.57
CA ALA A 582 -14.27 4.14 -2.82
C ALA A 582 -13.86 5.30 -3.76
N PHE A 583 -13.95 6.54 -3.25
CA PHE A 583 -13.32 7.71 -3.86
C PHE A 583 -12.01 8.03 -3.16
N ALA A 584 -11.03 8.53 -3.94
CA ALA A 584 -9.73 8.87 -3.39
C ALA A 584 -9.80 10.09 -2.46
N ASN A 585 -8.92 10.12 -1.47
CA ASN A 585 -8.82 11.24 -0.52
C ASN A 585 -7.37 11.66 -0.17
N PHE A 586 -6.35 11.20 -0.89
CA PHE A 586 -4.96 11.63 -0.66
C PHE A 586 -4.82 13.16 -0.68
N SER A 587 -4.02 13.69 0.24
CA SER A 587 -3.77 15.13 0.35
C SER A 587 -2.94 15.67 -0.81
N GLU A 588 -1.98 14.88 -1.28
CA GLU A 588 -1.01 15.25 -2.30
C GLU A 588 -0.85 14.14 -3.33
N GLU A 589 -0.49 14.52 -4.56
CA GLU A 589 -0.06 13.64 -5.64
C GLU A 589 1.42 13.87 -5.94
N MET A 590 2.15 12.80 -6.24
CA MET A 590 3.52 12.91 -6.74
C MET A 590 3.52 13.10 -8.25
N VAL A 591 4.28 14.08 -8.75
CA VAL A 591 4.45 14.35 -10.18
C VAL A 591 5.89 14.66 -10.53
N LEU A 592 6.20 14.59 -11.82
CA LEU A 592 7.50 15.05 -12.34
C LEU A 592 7.52 16.58 -12.35
N GLY A 593 8.53 17.16 -11.69
CA GLY A 593 8.74 18.60 -11.70
C GLY A 593 9.27 19.11 -13.05
N PRO A 594 9.13 20.42 -13.34
CA PRO A 594 9.72 21.04 -14.53
C PRO A 594 11.25 21.15 -14.47
N GLY A 595 11.85 20.88 -13.30
CA GLY A 595 13.29 20.93 -13.05
C GLY A 595 14.09 19.82 -13.76
N PRO A 596 15.40 19.71 -13.48
CA PRO A 596 16.25 18.67 -14.06
C PRO A 596 15.75 17.26 -13.71
N ALA A 597 16.24 16.28 -14.46
CA ALA A 597 16.04 14.86 -14.16
C ALA A 597 17.18 14.38 -13.25
N ASP A 598 17.00 14.62 -11.95
CA ASP A 598 18.00 14.47 -10.89
C ASP A 598 17.65 13.43 -9.82
N GLY A 599 16.59 12.65 -10.02
CA GLY A 599 16.12 11.67 -9.04
C GLY A 599 14.90 12.13 -8.23
N GLU A 600 14.53 13.41 -8.30
CA GLU A 600 13.51 13.99 -7.43
C GLU A 600 12.12 14.04 -8.08
N VAL A 601 11.09 13.96 -7.25
CA VAL A 601 9.68 14.18 -7.62
C VAL A 601 9.11 15.31 -6.76
N ILE A 602 8.05 15.96 -7.23
CA ILE A 602 7.39 17.02 -6.46
C ILE A 602 6.01 16.55 -5.99
N GLN A 603 5.62 17.00 -4.80
CA GLN A 603 4.29 16.78 -4.24
C GLN A 603 3.41 17.99 -4.53
N LEU A 604 2.20 17.75 -5.02
CA LEU A 604 1.20 18.78 -5.29
C LEU A 604 -0.11 18.44 -4.60
N THR A 605 -0.73 19.44 -3.96
CA THR A 605 -2.05 19.26 -3.35
C THR A 605 -3.10 18.88 -4.38
N VAL A 606 -3.87 17.83 -4.08
CA VAL A 606 -4.93 17.34 -4.98
C VAL A 606 -6.25 18.06 -4.70
N ASP A 607 -6.96 18.44 -5.76
CA ASP A 607 -8.34 18.93 -5.69
C ASP A 607 -9.27 17.95 -6.42
N TYR A 608 -10.00 17.14 -5.65
CA TYR A 608 -10.87 16.09 -6.22
C TYR A 608 -12.12 16.64 -6.90
N SER A 609 -12.48 17.91 -6.69
CA SER A 609 -13.57 18.58 -7.42
C SER A 609 -13.24 18.76 -8.91
N LYS A 610 -11.95 18.66 -9.28
CA LYS A 610 -11.47 18.81 -10.66
C LYS A 610 -11.06 17.50 -11.33
N LYS A 611 -10.97 16.39 -10.58
CA LYS A 611 -10.50 15.10 -11.10
C LYS A 611 -11.65 14.36 -11.82
N PRO A 612 -11.54 14.03 -13.12
CA PRO A 612 -12.60 13.37 -13.88
C PRO A 612 -13.11 12.08 -13.25
N LEU A 613 -12.22 11.30 -12.62
CA LEU A 613 -12.60 10.03 -11.98
C LEU A 613 -13.59 10.23 -10.83
N THR A 614 -13.53 11.38 -10.14
CA THR A 614 -14.47 11.74 -9.08
C THR A 614 -15.78 12.29 -9.64
N VAL A 615 -15.70 13.24 -10.57
CA VAL A 615 -16.86 14.05 -10.99
C VAL A 615 -17.65 13.49 -12.17
N ASP A 616 -16.99 12.79 -13.10
CA ASP A 616 -17.56 12.31 -14.36
C ASP A 616 -17.85 10.79 -14.28
N PRO A 617 -19.13 10.38 -14.15
CA PRO A 617 -19.51 8.98 -14.08
C PRO A 617 -19.28 8.22 -15.40
N ILE A 618 -19.27 8.90 -16.55
CA ILE A 618 -19.02 8.28 -17.86
C ILE A 618 -17.53 7.94 -17.95
N PHE A 619 -16.66 8.90 -17.64
CA PHE A 619 -15.22 8.67 -17.60
C PHE A 619 -14.85 7.53 -16.65
N ARG A 620 -15.40 7.55 -15.41
CA ARG A 620 -15.14 6.49 -14.42
C ARG A 620 -15.54 5.11 -14.92
N ARG A 621 -16.73 4.98 -15.50
CA ARG A 621 -17.20 3.71 -16.09
C ARG A 621 -16.30 3.25 -17.23
N GLN A 622 -15.97 4.14 -18.17
CA GLN A 622 -15.13 3.79 -19.31
C GLN A 622 -13.72 3.36 -18.89
N LEU A 623 -13.12 4.06 -17.92
CA LEU A 623 -11.83 3.68 -17.37
C LEU A 623 -11.90 2.31 -16.69
N GLY A 624 -12.89 2.09 -15.80
CA GLY A 624 -13.07 0.79 -15.13
C GLY A 624 -13.23 -0.37 -16.11
N GLN A 625 -14.03 -0.20 -17.17
CA GLN A 625 -14.20 -1.23 -18.21
C GLN A 625 -12.91 -1.54 -18.96
N ARG A 626 -12.12 -0.50 -19.30
CA ARG A 626 -10.83 -0.69 -19.99
C ARG A 626 -9.81 -1.38 -19.10
N LEU A 627 -9.73 -1.00 -17.83
CA LEU A 627 -8.85 -1.65 -16.86
C LEU A 627 -9.26 -3.12 -16.64
N GLY A 628 -10.56 -3.40 -16.54
CA GLY A 628 -11.09 -4.76 -16.47
C GLY A 628 -10.73 -5.61 -17.70
N ALA A 629 -10.86 -5.05 -18.91
CA ALA A 629 -10.49 -5.73 -20.16
C ALA A 629 -8.97 -6.04 -20.22
N VAL A 630 -8.12 -5.08 -19.82
CA VAL A 630 -6.66 -5.28 -19.79
C VAL A 630 -6.29 -6.32 -18.73
N GLY A 631 -6.80 -6.21 -17.51
CA GLY A 631 -6.53 -7.17 -16.43
C GLY A 631 -6.93 -8.59 -16.81
N PHE A 632 -8.14 -8.78 -17.34
CA PHE A 632 -8.59 -10.11 -17.79
C PHE A 632 -7.76 -10.67 -18.95
N PHE A 633 -7.34 -9.81 -19.89
CA PHE A 633 -6.46 -10.23 -20.97
C PHE A 633 -5.10 -10.73 -20.44
N LEU A 634 -4.49 -10.02 -19.50
CA LEU A 634 -3.21 -10.40 -18.90
C LEU A 634 -3.35 -11.70 -18.10
N GLU A 635 -4.38 -11.84 -17.26
CA GLU A 635 -4.67 -13.08 -16.53
C GLU A 635 -4.75 -14.30 -17.45
N ARG A 636 -5.47 -14.19 -18.58
CA ARG A 636 -5.58 -15.29 -19.56
C ARG A 636 -4.26 -15.62 -20.24
N LYS A 637 -3.37 -14.64 -20.43
CA LYS A 637 -2.08 -14.83 -21.11
C LYS A 637 -1.03 -15.43 -20.18
N PHE A 638 -1.02 -15.04 -18.92
CA PHE A 638 -0.12 -15.60 -17.91
C PHE A 638 -0.68 -16.88 -17.26
N GLY A 639 -1.98 -17.15 -17.38
CA GLY A 639 -2.60 -18.39 -16.91
C GLY A 639 -2.89 -18.43 -15.40
N CYS A 640 -2.63 -17.35 -14.68
CA CYS A 640 -2.93 -17.19 -13.26
C CYS A 640 -3.33 -15.75 -12.94
N PRO A 641 -4.01 -15.50 -11.80
CA PRO A 641 -4.33 -14.16 -11.35
C PRO A 641 -3.10 -13.26 -11.31
N GLN A 642 -3.24 -12.00 -11.72
CA GLN A 642 -2.14 -11.05 -11.85
C GLN A 642 -2.32 -9.85 -10.92
N ASP A 643 -1.19 -9.37 -10.42
CA ASP A 643 -0.99 -8.07 -9.80
C ASP A 643 -0.27 -7.16 -10.81
N VAL A 644 -0.97 -6.15 -11.30
CA VAL A 644 -0.56 -5.35 -12.47
C VAL A 644 -0.43 -3.89 -12.07
N GLU A 645 0.75 -3.30 -12.28
CA GLU A 645 0.97 -1.87 -12.09
C GLU A 645 0.93 -1.16 -13.45
N GLY A 646 0.28 0.00 -13.50
CA GLY A 646 0.18 0.78 -14.72
C GLY A 646 -0.18 2.24 -14.48
N CYS A 647 -0.30 2.99 -15.56
CA CYS A 647 -0.69 4.39 -15.52
C CYS A 647 -1.44 4.83 -16.77
N VAL A 648 -2.06 6.00 -16.70
CA VAL A 648 -2.84 6.61 -17.78
C VAL A 648 -2.16 7.90 -18.21
N VAL A 649 -1.68 7.92 -19.45
CA VAL A 649 -1.07 9.09 -20.10
C VAL A 649 -2.00 9.55 -21.21
N GLY A 650 -2.60 10.73 -21.04
CA GLY A 650 -3.65 11.20 -21.94
C GLY A 650 -4.86 10.24 -21.91
N LYS A 651 -5.07 9.51 -23.00
CA LYS A 651 -6.13 8.49 -23.10
C LYS A 651 -5.59 7.07 -23.02
N ASP A 652 -4.28 6.89 -23.08
CA ASP A 652 -3.65 5.59 -23.26
C ASP A 652 -3.29 4.96 -21.93
N ILE A 653 -3.47 3.65 -21.85
CA ILE A 653 -3.11 2.85 -20.68
C ILE A 653 -1.72 2.28 -20.94
N PHE A 654 -0.81 2.51 -20.01
CA PHE A 654 0.52 1.91 -19.99
C PHE A 654 0.59 0.91 -18.84
N ILE A 655 1.12 -0.29 -19.12
CA ILE A 655 1.44 -1.28 -18.10
C ILE A 655 2.95 -1.22 -17.87
N VAL A 656 3.33 -0.95 -16.62
CA VAL A 656 4.74 -0.78 -16.23
C VAL A 656 5.30 -2.05 -15.60
N GLN A 657 4.46 -2.88 -14.99
CA GLN A 657 4.84 -4.13 -14.36
C GLN A 657 3.66 -5.09 -14.28
N THR A 658 3.94 -6.39 -14.28
CA THR A 658 2.98 -7.45 -13.94
C THR A 658 3.71 -8.53 -13.16
N ARG A 659 3.03 -9.15 -12.20
CA ARG A 659 3.50 -10.34 -11.48
C ARG A 659 2.34 -11.26 -11.11
N PRO A 660 2.57 -12.56 -10.87
CA PRO A 660 1.54 -13.43 -10.30
C PRO A 660 1.00 -12.85 -9.00
N GLN A 661 -0.33 -12.79 -8.88
CA GLN A 661 -0.99 -12.32 -7.66
C GLN A 661 -0.84 -13.40 -6.57
N PRO A 662 -0.40 -13.01 -5.35
CA PRO A 662 -0.35 -13.93 -4.21
C PRO A 662 -1.77 -14.41 -3.82
N GLN A 663 -1.94 -15.72 -3.58
CA GLN A 663 -3.25 -16.36 -3.30
C GLN A 663 -3.48 -16.68 -1.83
#